data_AF-A0A1X0P5E4-F1
#
_entry.id   AF-A0A1X0P5E4-F1
#
_cell.length_a   1.000
_cell.length_b   1.000
_cell.length_c   1.000
_cell.angle_alpha   90.00
_cell.angle_beta   90.00
_cell.angle_gamma   90.00
#
_symmetry.space_group_name_H-M   'P 1'
#
loop_
_entity.id
_entity.type
_entity.pdbx_description
1 polymer ?
#
loop_
_entity_poly.entity_id
_entity_poly.type
_entity_poly.pdbx_seq_one_letter_code
_entity_poly.pdbx_strand_id
1 'polypeptide(L)'
;MSDEPVAKKTKSEHEEGETAPLRERMRSSWPKDPLSNDIDMGESPFGLCVEHDAPHENCALEWWRVHGRVGEEDRFGVCVTFLRFAVTEGDELPPVCEKVKYAVAVAWVIIDHKKKKYYRFVESDRNAPLIATFLAANMSSTGNGHFLQALAEQFKQDRLPLPERVMTEPASVHLGKLNLSYDVNQISVLLSQIRGGGRSSHPSYKLSFSGITFESGDARMREEVKATVELTFQPTQRPVLHGNAGVVELGEDWRHDVFQYFLPHCKVVEGVIHLTRASDDLEIARSSDLEDGRLWMEHGFGCAIPQIVEESIFLEKKLPKQQQQQKQNNSEALLCKWNRCSIQLNNETRDIVSLIYAANPMDWKLLKAYAVYQCGKTGKSEAYHKGIEVTIDSASQYRSDMTGVLFPTRWTIHTPFPEDSKLEVTVEATFPDQEFITLTAQPSIWLGTVQVKGKIIASDGTIKDITGDGFMESRGKGNLHDIPRLFELLREVTTTLMEKPEVKSLASLEEIVSGPVASAMGTVKTLMSIHNQTFSDAHWVVFTSFLASYGYIFHHGKEKEKVLNALQWIHGKWLSYFGSTSIDIKTLTLRAFMFCELTRVLERRCSSWIPPYVQPVDLVMSPPSSMEALMTAYKLEISFTTPPHMDFKSEVSRLDISKLKAISDGTWILDESRGTGNTADFLAAQGVNVMWRTFIGNVMSTLVMNVDEEKRTCCIFLETPVYNKKYLIRLDGVLWEWRSIGPGKVYSRASVLPSGTGIYMETTLPNKMMECKWFTYEDGGRTMVESMKLYKNHVLERHGVSVEPISVCVKYFTLRMNDNVN
;
A
#
# COMPACT_ATOMS: atom_id res chain seq x y z
N MET A 1 60.87 -4.06 -29.60
CA MET A 1 59.95 -2.96 -29.28
C MET A 1 58.76 -3.60 -28.59
N SER A 2 58.52 -3.17 -27.35
CA SER A 2 57.58 -3.74 -26.39
C SER A 2 56.15 -3.32 -26.71
N ASP A 3 55.29 -4.28 -27.02
CA ASP A 3 53.84 -4.09 -27.01
C ASP A 3 53.30 -4.50 -25.63
N GLU A 4 52.92 -3.51 -24.83
CA GLU A 4 52.12 -3.71 -23.63
C GLU A 4 50.71 -4.19 -24.01
N PRO A 5 50.10 -5.13 -23.26
CA PRO A 5 48.71 -5.49 -23.46
C PRO A 5 47.83 -4.38 -22.90
N VAL A 6 47.08 -3.72 -23.78
CA VAL A 6 45.99 -2.80 -23.43
C VAL A 6 45.02 -3.50 -22.47
N ALA A 7 45.00 -3.04 -21.22
CA ALA A 7 44.08 -3.51 -20.20
C ALA A 7 42.63 -3.31 -20.69
N LYS A 8 41.92 -4.40 -20.96
CA LYS A 8 40.47 -4.38 -21.09
C LYS A 8 39.89 -4.05 -19.72
N LYS A 9 39.66 -2.76 -19.44
CA LYS A 9 38.77 -2.35 -18.35
C LYS A 9 37.44 -3.07 -18.54
N THR A 10 37.14 -3.94 -17.59
CA THR A 10 35.90 -4.70 -17.53
C THR A 10 34.74 -3.71 -17.47
N LYS A 11 33.67 -3.98 -18.22
CA LYS A 11 32.43 -3.19 -18.29
C LYS A 11 31.85 -2.82 -16.90
N SER A 12 32.18 -3.62 -15.89
CA SER A 12 31.89 -3.42 -14.46
C SER A 12 32.46 -2.13 -13.86
N GLU A 13 33.72 -1.78 -14.15
CA GLU A 13 34.38 -0.61 -13.54
C GLU A 13 33.88 0.71 -14.12
N HIS A 14 33.45 0.70 -15.38
CA HIS A 14 32.88 1.88 -16.03
C HIS A 14 31.44 2.16 -15.56
N GLU A 15 30.70 1.12 -15.16
CA GLU A 15 29.34 1.24 -14.62
C GLU A 15 29.34 1.76 -13.17
N GLU A 16 30.28 1.36 -12.31
CA GLU A 16 30.38 1.91 -10.94
C GLU A 16 30.64 3.43 -10.92
N GLY A 17 31.43 3.95 -11.87
CA GLY A 17 31.77 5.37 -11.94
C GLY A 17 30.59 6.31 -12.26
N GLU A 18 29.62 5.88 -13.06
CA GLU A 18 28.42 6.69 -13.37
C GLU A 18 27.30 6.55 -12.32
N THR A 19 27.25 5.42 -11.61
CA THR A 19 26.20 5.14 -10.60
C THR A 19 26.46 5.83 -9.25
N ALA A 20 27.71 5.99 -8.85
CA ALA A 20 28.06 6.54 -7.53
C ALA A 20 27.57 7.99 -7.33
N PRO A 21 27.75 8.94 -8.28
CA PRO A 21 27.24 10.30 -8.13
C PRO A 21 25.72 10.38 -8.02
N LEU A 22 25.00 9.50 -8.73
CA LEU A 22 23.55 9.44 -8.69
C LEU A 22 23.06 8.88 -7.35
N ARG A 23 23.67 7.78 -6.88
CA ARG A 23 23.40 7.19 -5.57
C ARG A 23 23.62 8.19 -4.46
N GLU A 24 24.69 8.97 -4.52
CA GLU A 24 24.99 10.03 -3.55
C GLU A 24 23.95 11.16 -3.57
N ARG A 25 23.53 11.63 -4.76
CA ARG A 25 22.47 12.65 -4.87
C ARG A 25 21.13 12.20 -4.28
N MET A 26 20.72 10.97 -4.58
CA MET A 26 19.48 10.39 -4.04
C MET A 26 19.56 10.08 -2.54
N ARG A 27 20.76 10.14 -1.94
CA ARG A 27 21.02 10.03 -0.50
C ARG A 27 21.43 11.36 0.13
N SER A 28 21.17 12.48 -0.54
CA SER A 28 21.58 13.79 -0.05
C SER A 28 20.98 14.18 1.30
N SER A 29 19.87 13.57 1.71
CA SER A 29 19.27 13.74 3.03
C SER A 29 19.86 12.82 4.11
N TRP A 30 20.77 11.92 3.75
CA TRP A 30 21.38 10.96 4.68
C TRP A 30 22.59 11.59 5.37
N PRO A 31 22.89 11.19 6.62
CA PRO A 31 24.11 11.62 7.30
C PRO A 31 25.37 11.18 6.53
N LYS A 32 26.31 12.11 6.32
CA LYS A 32 27.58 11.84 5.61
C LYS A 32 28.69 11.29 6.50
N ASP A 33 28.70 11.68 7.77
CA ASP A 33 29.61 11.13 8.79
C ASP A 33 28.91 11.14 10.18
N PRO A 34 27.94 10.24 10.39
CA PRO A 34 27.08 10.26 11.58
C PRO A 34 27.81 10.02 12.92
N LEU A 35 29.09 9.63 12.91
CA LEU A 35 29.87 9.26 14.10
C LEU A 35 31.29 9.85 14.10
N SER A 36 31.61 10.89 13.30
CA SER A 36 32.94 11.50 13.32
C SER A 36 33.37 11.87 14.74
N ASN A 37 34.57 11.44 15.12
CA ASN A 37 35.16 11.64 16.44
C ASN A 37 35.76 13.04 16.63
N ASP A 38 35.43 14.03 15.79
CA ASP A 38 35.87 15.43 15.95
C ASP A 38 35.09 16.10 17.09
N ILE A 39 35.22 15.52 18.28
CA ILE A 39 34.84 16.07 19.58
C ILE A 39 35.90 17.11 19.92
N ASP A 40 35.91 18.25 19.25
CA ASP A 40 36.70 19.41 19.70
C ASP A 40 35.91 20.72 19.76
N MET A 41 34.60 20.70 19.50
CA MET A 41 33.76 21.91 19.56
C MET A 41 32.36 21.64 20.11
N GLY A 42 32.21 21.28 21.40
CA GLY A 42 30.99 21.53 22.19
C GLY A 42 29.62 21.04 21.69
N GLU A 43 29.54 20.23 20.62
CA GLU A 43 28.30 19.70 20.06
C GLU A 43 27.83 18.45 20.81
N SER A 44 26.50 18.33 20.94
CA SER A 44 25.87 17.32 21.79
C SER A 44 26.14 15.91 21.27
N PRO A 45 26.38 14.91 22.16
CA PRO A 45 26.45 13.49 21.79
C PRO A 45 25.18 12.90 21.14
N PHE A 46 24.15 13.73 20.94
CA PHE A 46 22.87 13.44 20.30
C PHE A 46 22.64 14.26 19.02
N GLY A 47 23.70 14.76 18.36
CA GLY A 47 23.59 15.51 17.11
C GLY A 47 22.69 14.81 16.06
N LEU A 48 22.84 13.49 15.92
CA LEU A 48 21.99 12.68 15.04
C LEU A 48 20.50 12.81 15.36
N CYS A 49 20.09 12.78 16.63
CA CYS A 49 18.69 12.95 17.00
C CYS A 49 18.19 14.37 16.72
N VAL A 50 19.03 15.38 16.99
CA VAL A 50 18.67 16.78 16.77
C VAL A 50 18.45 17.09 15.29
N GLU A 51 19.31 16.55 14.43
CA GLU A 51 19.29 16.82 12.99
C GLU A 51 18.34 15.90 12.22
N HIS A 52 18.27 14.62 12.61
CA HIS A 52 17.64 13.58 11.82
C HIS A 52 16.43 12.93 12.48
N ASP A 53 15.94 13.36 13.65
CA ASP A 53 14.61 12.93 14.13
C ASP A 53 13.49 13.58 13.30
N ALA A 54 13.75 14.71 12.64
CA ALA A 54 12.76 15.39 11.81
C ALA A 54 12.45 14.62 10.52
N PRO A 55 11.25 14.77 9.95
CA PRO A 55 10.87 14.16 8.68
C PRO A 55 11.75 14.60 7.50
N HIS A 56 12.15 13.66 6.67
CA HIS A 56 13.01 13.90 5.51
C HIS A 56 12.17 14.16 4.25
N GLU A 57 12.53 15.18 3.46
CA GLU A 57 11.80 15.53 2.23
C GLU A 57 12.04 14.57 1.06
N ASN A 58 13.15 13.82 1.10
CA ASN A 58 13.68 13.08 -0.05
C ASN A 58 13.79 11.57 0.22
N CYS A 59 12.78 10.99 0.87
CA CYS A 59 12.74 9.56 1.17
C CYS A 59 11.38 8.99 0.77
N ALA A 60 11.38 7.86 0.04
CA ALA A 60 10.14 7.20 -0.38
C ALA A 60 9.43 6.56 0.80
N LEU A 61 10.17 6.33 1.88
CA LEU A 61 9.67 5.72 3.09
C LEU A 61 10.43 6.26 4.29
N GLU A 62 9.69 6.48 5.37
CA GLU A 62 10.19 6.93 6.65
C GLU A 62 9.31 6.39 7.77
N TRP A 63 9.92 5.99 8.89
CA TRP A 63 9.18 5.51 10.06
C TRP A 63 9.84 5.87 11.39
N TRP A 64 9.03 6.27 12.36
CA TRP A 64 9.42 6.43 13.77
C TRP A 64 8.74 5.36 14.58
N ARG A 65 9.52 4.53 15.25
CA ARG A 65 9.01 3.43 16.05
C ARG A 65 9.47 3.55 17.49
N VAL A 66 8.53 3.38 18.41
CA VAL A 66 8.81 3.28 19.84
C VAL A 66 8.18 2.01 20.35
N HIS A 67 8.96 1.14 20.99
CA HIS A 67 8.47 -0.09 21.60
C HIS A 67 9.11 -0.34 22.95
N GLY A 68 8.47 -1.13 23.81
CA GLY A 68 8.97 -1.30 25.16
C GLY A 68 8.08 -2.11 26.09
N ARG A 69 8.60 -2.31 27.31
CA ARG A 69 7.91 -2.96 28.42
C ARG A 69 7.63 -1.94 29.50
N VAL A 70 6.38 -1.85 29.93
CA VAL A 70 5.90 -0.82 30.85
C VAL A 70 4.84 -1.37 31.81
N GLY A 71 4.62 -0.64 32.91
CA GLY A 71 3.68 -0.98 33.96
C GLY A 71 4.28 -1.92 35.00
N GLU A 72 3.56 -2.07 36.12
CA GLU A 72 3.94 -2.95 37.22
C GLU A 72 4.24 -4.36 36.71
N GLU A 73 5.39 -4.92 37.13
CA GLU A 73 5.90 -6.23 36.69
C GLU A 73 5.98 -6.40 35.17
N ASP A 74 6.22 -5.31 34.43
CA ASP A 74 6.25 -5.29 32.96
C ASP A 74 4.96 -5.83 32.32
N ARG A 75 3.80 -5.61 32.95
CA ARG A 75 2.52 -6.16 32.49
C ARG A 75 2.23 -5.89 31.00
N PHE A 76 2.62 -4.72 30.48
CA PHE A 76 2.31 -4.31 29.12
C PHE A 76 3.54 -4.31 28.23
N GLY A 77 3.43 -4.93 27.07
CA GLY A 77 4.23 -4.56 25.90
C GLY A 77 3.51 -3.47 25.12
N VAL A 78 4.24 -2.42 24.73
CA VAL A 78 3.73 -1.37 23.83
C VAL A 78 4.62 -1.26 22.61
N CYS A 79 4.03 -1.04 21.44
CA CYS A 79 4.76 -0.68 20.23
C CYS A 79 3.90 0.26 19.40
N VAL A 80 4.47 1.35 18.91
CA VAL A 80 3.85 2.31 18.00
C VAL A 80 4.81 2.62 16.87
N THR A 81 4.30 2.69 15.65
CA THR A 81 5.02 3.11 14.47
C THR A 81 4.22 4.19 13.75
N PHE A 82 4.85 5.36 13.56
CA PHE A 82 4.39 6.39 12.64
C PHE A 82 5.07 6.15 11.31
N LEU A 83 4.31 5.92 10.24
CA LEU A 83 4.81 5.67 8.89
C LEU A 83 4.48 6.83 7.97
N ARG A 84 5.40 7.11 7.06
CA ARG A 84 5.24 8.06 5.96
C ARG A 84 5.82 7.42 4.70
N PHE A 85 5.05 7.41 3.62
CA PHE A 85 5.49 6.85 2.35
C PHE A 85 5.11 7.76 1.18
N ALA A 86 6.03 7.94 0.26
CA ALA A 86 5.82 8.76 -0.91
C ALA A 86 4.85 8.07 -1.87
N VAL A 87 3.91 8.85 -2.36
CA VAL A 87 2.97 8.46 -3.40
C VAL A 87 3.50 9.04 -4.70
N THR A 88 4.26 8.23 -5.44
CA THR A 88 4.76 8.59 -6.77
C THR A 88 3.99 7.80 -7.82
N GLU A 89 3.67 8.43 -8.95
CA GLU A 89 3.23 7.71 -10.14
C GLU A 89 4.37 6.81 -10.66
N GLY A 90 4.04 5.87 -11.55
CA GLY A 90 5.01 5.02 -12.23
C GLY A 90 6.02 5.82 -13.07
N ASP A 91 6.41 5.29 -14.23
CA ASP A 91 7.49 5.78 -15.12
C ASP A 91 7.44 7.28 -15.57
N GLU A 92 6.50 8.12 -15.10
CA GLU A 92 6.44 9.55 -15.40
C GLU A 92 6.60 10.40 -14.14
N LEU A 93 7.63 11.24 -14.16
CA LEU A 93 8.05 12.08 -13.03
C LEU A 93 7.07 13.21 -12.70
N PRO A 94 7.00 13.61 -11.41
CA PRO A 94 6.55 14.94 -11.09
C PRO A 94 7.48 15.98 -11.76
N PRO A 95 6.95 17.08 -12.31
CA PRO A 95 7.79 18.16 -12.81
C PRO A 95 8.74 18.66 -11.70
N VAL A 96 9.93 19.12 -12.09
CA VAL A 96 11.09 19.52 -11.24
C VAL A 96 10.77 20.48 -10.07
N CYS A 97 9.56 21.03 -10.00
CA CYS A 97 9.12 21.99 -8.99
C CYS A 97 8.00 21.48 -8.07
N GLU A 98 7.60 20.21 -8.14
CA GLU A 98 6.45 19.70 -7.39
C GLU A 98 6.84 18.97 -6.11
N LYS A 99 6.15 19.29 -5.01
CA LYS A 99 6.36 18.63 -3.72
C LYS A 99 5.87 17.18 -3.80
N VAL A 100 6.72 16.25 -3.36
CA VAL A 100 6.35 14.83 -3.21
C VAL A 100 5.12 14.72 -2.31
N LYS A 101 4.09 14.01 -2.79
CA LYS A 101 2.90 13.70 -1.99
C LYS A 101 3.21 12.51 -1.10
N TYR A 102 2.78 12.60 0.15
CA TYR A 102 3.00 11.55 1.14
C TYR A 102 1.68 11.05 1.68
N ALA A 103 1.60 9.74 1.79
CA ALA A 103 0.61 9.06 2.59
C ALA A 103 1.21 8.76 3.96
N VAL A 104 0.35 8.69 4.97
CA VAL A 104 0.77 8.38 6.33
C VAL A 104 -0.11 7.31 6.93
N ALA A 105 0.45 6.61 7.91
CA ALA A 105 -0.27 5.66 8.74
C ALA A 105 0.33 5.66 10.15
N VAL A 106 -0.50 5.39 11.16
CA VAL A 106 -0.05 5.08 12.52
C VAL A 106 -0.57 3.69 12.89
N ALA A 107 0.35 2.88 13.41
CA ALA A 107 0.12 1.49 13.73
C ALA A 107 0.68 1.23 15.13
N TRP A 108 -0.16 0.80 16.07
CA TRP A 108 0.27 0.54 17.43
C TRP A 108 -0.46 -0.60 18.12
N VAL A 109 0.16 -1.12 19.17
CA VAL A 109 -0.31 -2.29 19.92
C VAL A 109 -0.11 -2.16 21.42
N ILE A 110 -1.00 -2.82 22.15
CA ILE A 110 -0.84 -3.13 23.56
C ILE A 110 -0.91 -4.66 23.74
N ILE A 111 0.11 -5.20 24.37
CA ILE A 111 0.26 -6.63 24.68
C ILE A 111 0.04 -6.78 26.19
N ASP A 112 -1.13 -7.25 26.61
CA ASP A 112 -1.44 -7.46 28.04
C ASP A 112 -1.04 -8.87 28.46
N HIS A 113 0.09 -9.00 29.17
CA HIS A 113 0.60 -10.28 29.63
C HIS A 113 -0.27 -10.96 30.68
N LYS A 114 -1.01 -10.18 31.48
CA LYS A 114 -1.90 -10.71 32.51
C LYS A 114 -3.13 -11.37 31.89
N LYS A 115 -3.67 -10.77 30.81
CA LYS A 115 -4.83 -11.29 30.09
C LYS A 115 -4.47 -12.19 28.90
N LYS A 116 -3.20 -12.21 28.49
CA LYS A 116 -2.71 -12.82 27.23
C LYS A 116 -3.53 -12.34 26.04
N LYS A 117 -3.67 -11.01 25.94
CA LYS A 117 -4.43 -10.34 24.89
C LYS A 117 -3.55 -9.39 24.10
N TYR A 118 -3.82 -9.33 22.81
CA TYR A 118 -3.15 -8.48 21.84
C TYR A 118 -4.17 -7.49 21.29
N TYR A 119 -4.00 -6.22 21.62
CA TYR A 119 -4.86 -5.13 21.15
C TYR A 119 -4.11 -4.35 20.08
N ARG A 120 -4.66 -4.27 18.87
CA ARG A 120 -4.04 -3.59 17.72
C ARG A 120 -4.91 -2.45 17.23
N PHE A 121 -4.24 -1.38 16.84
CA PHE A 121 -4.82 -0.11 16.44
C PHE A 121 -4.09 0.35 15.19
N VAL A 122 -4.83 0.56 14.10
CA VAL A 122 -4.26 0.94 12.81
C VAL A 122 -5.14 2.02 12.19
N GLU A 123 -4.54 3.17 11.93
CA GLU A 123 -5.19 4.30 11.30
C GLU A 123 -4.34 4.79 10.13
N SER A 124 -4.98 5.07 9.00
CA SER A 124 -4.34 5.48 7.77
C SER A 124 -4.98 6.76 7.22
N ASP A 125 -4.22 7.52 6.44
CA ASP A 125 -4.66 8.77 5.83
C ASP A 125 -6.02 8.60 5.09
N ARG A 126 -6.82 9.66 5.01
CA ARG A 126 -8.09 9.65 4.26
C ARG A 126 -7.98 9.25 2.80
N ASN A 127 -6.81 9.48 2.20
CA ASN A 127 -6.54 9.05 0.83
C ASN A 127 -6.07 7.59 0.75
N ALA A 128 -5.92 6.87 1.87
CA ALA A 128 -5.40 5.51 1.89
C ALA A 128 -6.19 4.54 0.99
N PRO A 129 -7.55 4.54 0.95
CA PRO A 129 -8.29 3.71 0.00
C PRO A 129 -7.88 4.00 -1.46
N LEU A 130 -7.77 5.28 -1.78
CA LEU A 130 -7.41 5.77 -3.11
C LEU A 130 -5.97 5.40 -3.49
N ILE A 131 -5.02 5.60 -2.57
CA ILE A 131 -3.61 5.25 -2.72
C ILE A 131 -3.44 3.73 -2.84
N ALA A 132 -4.15 2.95 -2.02
CA ALA A 132 -4.12 1.50 -2.10
C ALA A 132 -4.67 1.00 -3.44
N THR A 133 -5.74 1.61 -3.96
CA THR A 133 -6.27 1.28 -5.29
C THR A 133 -5.28 1.67 -6.38
N PHE A 134 -4.63 2.84 -6.26
CA PHE A 134 -3.60 3.27 -7.19
C PHE A 134 -2.41 2.32 -7.25
N LEU A 135 -1.86 1.95 -6.10
CA LEU A 135 -0.74 1.00 -6.00
C LEU A 135 -1.13 -0.37 -6.56
N ALA A 136 -2.34 -0.83 -6.27
CA ALA A 136 -2.86 -2.08 -6.82
C ALA A 136 -3.07 -2.01 -8.35
N ALA A 137 -3.54 -0.88 -8.88
CA ALA A 137 -3.75 -0.66 -10.31
C ALA A 137 -2.43 -0.59 -11.09
N ASN A 138 -1.38 0.01 -10.50
CA ASN A 138 -0.04 0.08 -11.07
C ASN A 138 0.71 -1.26 -11.13
N MET A 139 0.11 -2.37 -10.68
CA MET A 139 0.67 -3.72 -10.69
C MET A 139 2.02 -3.86 -9.95
N SER A 140 2.37 -2.91 -9.07
CA SER A 140 3.52 -3.02 -8.16
C SER A 140 3.25 -3.98 -6.99
N SER A 141 2.00 -4.39 -6.77
CA SER A 141 1.64 -5.47 -5.85
C SER A 141 1.56 -6.81 -6.60
N THR A 142 2.43 -7.76 -6.27
CA THR A 142 2.44 -9.16 -6.74
C THR A 142 1.26 -10.01 -6.23
N GLY A 143 0.12 -9.39 -5.97
CA GLY A 143 -1.06 -10.06 -5.44
C GLY A 143 -1.84 -10.79 -6.53
N ASN A 144 -2.62 -11.80 -6.11
CA ASN A 144 -3.68 -12.36 -6.94
C ASN A 144 -4.60 -11.21 -7.41
N GLY A 145 -4.76 -11.02 -8.73
CA GLY A 145 -5.57 -9.93 -9.29
C GLY A 145 -7.00 -9.90 -8.73
N HIS A 146 -7.56 -11.05 -8.38
CA HIS A 146 -8.88 -11.15 -7.75
C HIS A 146 -8.90 -10.69 -6.29
N PHE A 147 -7.79 -10.81 -5.57
CA PHE A 147 -7.68 -10.24 -4.22
C PHE A 147 -7.64 -8.71 -4.27
N LEU A 148 -6.90 -8.14 -5.22
CA LEU A 148 -6.89 -6.70 -5.45
C LEU A 148 -8.27 -6.18 -5.88
N GLN A 149 -9.01 -6.96 -6.69
CA GLN A 149 -10.40 -6.65 -7.05
C GLN A 149 -11.32 -6.66 -5.83
N ALA A 150 -11.18 -7.62 -4.91
CA ALA A 150 -11.95 -7.67 -3.68
C ALA A 150 -11.64 -6.48 -2.76
N LEU A 151 -10.37 -6.06 -2.71
CA LEU A 151 -9.98 -4.83 -2.03
C LEU A 151 -10.58 -3.59 -2.70
N ALA A 152 -10.57 -3.52 -4.03
CA ALA A 152 -11.16 -2.41 -4.78
C ALA A 152 -12.66 -2.25 -4.53
N GLU A 153 -13.41 -3.34 -4.27
CA GLU A 153 -14.81 -3.23 -3.83
C GLU A 153 -14.96 -2.48 -2.50
N GLN A 154 -14.00 -2.63 -1.59
CA GLN A 154 -13.99 -1.90 -0.31
C GLN A 154 -13.60 -0.44 -0.53
N PHE A 155 -12.53 -0.20 -1.30
CA PHE A 155 -12.05 1.15 -1.56
C PHE A 155 -13.04 2.01 -2.35
N LYS A 156 -13.87 1.40 -3.21
CA LYS A 156 -14.98 2.09 -3.89
C LYS A 156 -16.02 2.68 -2.93
N GLN A 157 -16.08 2.18 -1.71
CA GLN A 157 -16.99 2.67 -0.68
C GLN A 157 -16.23 3.46 0.40
N ASP A 158 -15.03 3.95 0.08
CA ASP A 158 -14.10 4.61 1.01
C ASP A 158 -13.81 3.79 2.28
N ARG A 159 -13.84 2.46 2.17
CA ARG A 159 -13.58 1.53 3.27
C ARG A 159 -12.21 0.91 3.16
N LEU A 160 -11.52 0.83 4.30
CA LEU A 160 -10.33 -0.01 4.48
C LEU A 160 -10.73 -1.37 5.05
N PRO A 161 -9.95 -2.43 4.76
CA PRO A 161 -10.18 -3.74 5.36
C PRO A 161 -9.84 -3.74 6.84
N LEU A 162 -10.56 -4.54 7.62
CA LEU A 162 -10.32 -4.67 9.06
C LEU A 162 -8.92 -5.25 9.34
N PRO A 163 -8.22 -4.77 10.39
CA PRO A 163 -8.69 -3.84 11.42
C PRO A 163 -8.39 -2.35 11.11
N GLU A 164 -8.07 -2.01 9.87
CA GLU A 164 -7.59 -0.66 9.51
C GLU A 164 -8.73 0.36 9.45
N ARG A 165 -8.47 1.56 9.97
CA ARG A 165 -9.40 2.69 9.99
C ARG A 165 -8.86 3.88 9.22
N VAL A 166 -9.77 4.68 8.70
CA VAL A 166 -9.43 5.97 8.11
C VAL A 166 -9.33 7.01 9.23
N MET A 167 -8.25 7.80 9.24
CA MET A 167 -8.09 8.94 10.15
C MET A 167 -9.23 9.93 9.96
N THR A 168 -9.75 10.47 11.06
CA THR A 168 -10.83 11.46 11.03
C THR A 168 -10.32 12.86 10.70
N GLU A 169 -9.17 13.22 11.26
CA GLU A 169 -8.50 14.49 11.03
C GLU A 169 -7.29 14.33 10.09
N PRO A 170 -6.97 15.35 9.27
CA PRO A 170 -5.77 15.32 8.44
C PRO A 170 -4.49 15.22 9.26
N ALA A 171 -3.53 14.44 8.78
CA ALA A 171 -2.22 14.38 9.40
C ALA A 171 -1.43 15.69 9.27
N SER A 172 -0.70 16.04 10.32
CA SER A 172 0.22 17.18 10.37
C SER A 172 1.65 16.70 10.56
N VAL A 173 2.55 17.17 9.70
CA VAL A 173 3.98 16.81 9.66
C VAL A 173 4.80 18.08 9.60
N HIS A 174 5.73 18.26 10.53
CA HIS A 174 6.65 19.40 10.54
C HIS A 174 8.05 18.97 10.08
N LEU A 175 8.52 19.49 8.94
CA LEU A 175 9.80 19.07 8.33
C LEU A 175 11.05 19.52 9.11
N GLY A 176 10.94 20.56 9.96
CA GLY A 176 12.09 21.12 10.70
C GLY A 176 12.29 20.60 12.12
N LYS A 177 11.39 19.74 12.62
CA LYS A 177 11.48 19.13 13.95
C LYS A 177 10.58 17.90 14.03
N LEU A 178 10.92 16.92 14.86
CA LEU A 178 9.99 15.83 15.16
C LEU A 178 8.75 16.38 15.87
N ASN A 179 7.67 16.52 15.12
CA ASN A 179 6.33 16.85 15.58
C ASN A 179 5.35 16.28 14.55
N LEU A 180 4.81 15.11 14.85
CA LEU A 180 3.84 14.40 14.03
C LEU A 180 2.51 14.35 14.78
N SER A 181 1.42 14.63 14.08
CA SER A 181 0.06 14.41 14.57
C SER A 181 -0.74 13.69 13.51
N TYR A 182 -0.98 12.40 13.72
CA TYR A 182 -1.77 11.53 12.85
C TYR A 182 -3.08 11.26 13.58
N ASP A 183 -4.11 12.05 13.26
CA ASP A 183 -5.33 12.15 14.06
C ASP A 183 -4.98 12.53 15.53
N VAL A 184 -5.50 11.79 16.51
CA VAL A 184 -5.21 11.92 17.95
C VAL A 184 -3.84 11.37 18.37
N ASN A 185 -3.12 10.68 17.47
CA ASN A 185 -1.84 10.04 17.77
C ASN A 185 -0.68 10.98 17.45
N GLN A 186 0.21 11.19 18.41
CA GLN A 186 1.24 12.22 18.34
C GLN A 186 2.59 11.74 18.87
N ILE A 187 3.66 12.14 18.18
CA ILE A 187 5.03 12.07 18.68
C ILE A 187 5.73 13.41 18.44
N SER A 188 6.36 13.94 19.48
CA SER A 188 7.07 15.22 19.39
C SER A 188 8.30 15.26 20.29
N VAL A 189 9.29 16.05 19.90
CA VAL A 189 10.41 16.43 20.77
C VAL A 189 9.99 17.64 21.61
N LEU A 190 10.11 17.51 22.93
CA LEU A 190 9.95 18.59 23.88
C LEU A 190 11.22 19.45 23.88
N LEU A 191 11.08 20.73 23.56
CA LEU A 191 12.17 21.69 23.72
C LEU A 191 12.58 21.73 25.19
N SER A 192 13.85 21.43 25.48
CA SER A 192 14.38 21.53 26.82
C SER A 192 14.23 22.98 27.30
N GLN A 193 13.33 23.21 28.26
CA GLN A 193 13.27 24.51 28.92
C GLN A 193 14.62 24.73 29.61
N ILE A 194 15.27 25.85 29.28
CA ILE A 194 16.45 26.34 30.00
C ILE A 194 15.97 26.74 31.40
N ARG A 195 15.81 25.77 32.31
CA ARG A 195 15.60 26.06 33.74
C ARG A 195 16.95 26.05 34.42
N GLY A 196 17.54 27.24 34.57
CA GLY A 196 18.70 27.46 35.42
C GLY A 196 20.01 26.90 34.87
N GLY A 197 20.66 27.64 33.96
CA GLY A 197 22.12 27.64 33.82
C GLY A 197 22.82 26.45 33.15
N GLY A 198 22.11 25.44 32.63
CA GLY A 198 22.71 24.36 31.83
C GLY A 198 21.76 23.84 30.77
N ARG A 199 22.21 23.71 29.51
CA ARG A 199 21.46 22.98 28.47
C ARG A 199 21.36 21.52 28.91
N SER A 200 20.15 20.98 29.09
CA SER A 200 19.97 19.52 29.10
C SER A 200 20.48 18.99 27.76
N SER A 201 21.46 18.08 27.81
CA SER A 201 22.11 17.53 26.61
C SER A 201 21.29 16.46 25.90
N HIS A 202 20.19 15.98 26.50
CA HIS A 202 19.38 14.88 25.98
C HIS A 202 18.04 15.41 25.42
N PRO A 203 17.60 14.94 24.23
CA PRO A 203 16.25 15.20 23.76
C PRO A 203 15.24 14.51 24.69
N SER A 204 14.07 15.12 24.88
CA SER A 204 12.96 14.50 25.59
C SER A 204 11.81 14.36 24.61
N TYR A 205 11.16 13.20 24.59
CA TYR A 205 10.07 12.91 23.68
C TYR A 205 8.76 12.85 24.43
N LYS A 206 7.70 13.38 23.83
CA LYS A 206 6.32 13.16 24.24
C LYS A 206 5.61 12.33 23.19
N LEU A 207 5.05 11.22 23.62
CA LEU A 207 4.30 10.27 22.82
C LEU A 207 2.91 10.11 23.42
N SER A 208 1.88 10.35 22.61
CA SER A 208 0.48 10.25 22.99
C SER A 208 -0.24 9.47 21.92
N PHE A 209 -0.91 8.39 22.28
CA PHE A 209 -1.72 7.63 21.33
C PHE A 209 -3.01 7.15 21.98
N SER A 210 -4.10 7.25 21.23
CA SER A 210 -5.44 6.92 21.68
C SER A 210 -6.22 6.36 20.51
N GLY A 211 -7.10 5.40 20.76
CA GLY A 211 -7.81 4.75 19.69
C GLY A 211 -8.73 3.66 20.19
N ILE A 212 -9.43 3.05 19.24
CA ILE A 212 -10.35 1.94 19.48
C ILE A 212 -9.93 0.80 18.54
N THR A 213 -9.79 -0.42 19.06
CA THR A 213 -9.61 -1.60 18.23
C THR A 213 -10.79 -1.73 17.26
N PHE A 214 -10.55 -2.35 16.11
CA PHE A 214 -11.57 -2.45 15.06
C PHE A 214 -11.54 -3.83 14.40
N GLU A 215 -11.49 -4.87 15.23
CA GLU A 215 -11.39 -6.26 14.77
C GLU A 215 -12.68 -6.73 14.08
N SER A 216 -13.81 -6.18 14.50
CA SER A 216 -15.15 -6.66 14.16
C SER A 216 -16.05 -5.60 13.51
N GLY A 217 -15.50 -4.41 13.24
CA GLY A 217 -16.21 -3.27 12.70
C GLY A 217 -17.20 -2.63 13.70
N ASP A 218 -18.02 -1.69 13.22
CA ASP A 218 -18.95 -0.92 14.06
C ASP A 218 -20.06 -1.77 14.72
N ALA A 219 -20.33 -2.97 14.20
CA ALA A 219 -21.43 -3.80 14.65
C ALA A 219 -21.24 -4.42 16.03
N ARG A 220 -19.98 -4.54 16.52
CA ARG A 220 -19.64 -5.34 17.71
C ARG A 220 -18.72 -4.59 18.69
N MET A 221 -18.99 -3.30 18.91
CA MET A 221 -18.27 -2.43 19.86
C MET A 221 -18.13 -2.96 21.30
N ARG A 222 -18.93 -3.96 21.72
CA ARG A 222 -18.77 -4.64 23.03
C ARG A 222 -17.52 -5.53 23.11
N GLU A 223 -16.98 -5.93 21.97
CA GLU A 223 -15.77 -6.74 21.86
C GLU A 223 -14.53 -5.88 21.64
N GLU A 224 -14.73 -4.63 21.25
CA GLU A 224 -13.66 -3.67 21.01
C GLU A 224 -13.18 -2.99 22.29
N VAL A 225 -11.91 -2.59 22.27
CA VAL A 225 -11.21 -1.92 23.37
C VAL A 225 -10.80 -0.54 22.95
N LYS A 226 -11.12 0.44 23.77
CA LYS A 226 -10.59 1.80 23.71
C LYS A 226 -9.38 1.90 24.61
N ALA A 227 -8.28 2.41 24.08
CA ALA A 227 -7.05 2.58 24.84
C ALA A 227 -6.51 4.02 24.71
N THR A 228 -5.84 4.49 25.75
CA THR A 228 -5.11 5.75 25.77
C THR A 228 -3.79 5.54 26.48
N VAL A 229 -2.72 6.02 25.87
CA VAL A 229 -1.36 5.92 26.38
C VAL A 229 -0.69 7.27 26.22
N GLU A 230 -0.14 7.78 27.32
CA GLU A 230 0.71 8.97 27.32
C GLU A 230 2.06 8.58 27.93
N LEU A 231 3.14 8.93 27.24
CA LEU A 231 4.51 8.64 27.65
C LEU A 231 5.38 9.87 27.42
N THR A 232 6.16 10.23 28.43
CA THR A 232 7.31 11.13 28.30
C THR A 232 8.56 10.31 28.56
N PHE A 233 9.52 10.30 27.64
CA PHE A 233 10.74 9.49 27.79
C PHE A 233 11.98 10.20 27.27
N GLN A 234 13.15 9.75 27.72
CA GLN A 234 14.45 10.32 27.40
C GLN A 234 15.48 9.20 27.13
N PRO A 235 16.29 9.31 26.06
CA PRO A 235 17.39 8.40 25.85
C PRO A 235 18.46 8.65 26.92
N THR A 236 19.03 7.58 27.47
CA THR A 236 20.10 7.64 28.48
C THR A 236 21.46 7.29 27.91
N GLN A 237 21.50 6.78 26.68
CA GLN A 237 22.71 6.45 25.93
C GLN A 237 22.62 7.00 24.50
N ARG A 238 23.78 7.12 23.84
CA ARG A 238 23.87 7.63 22.46
C ARG A 238 23.16 6.71 21.48
N PRO A 239 22.63 7.24 20.36
CA PRO A 239 22.12 6.42 19.28
C PRO A 239 23.21 5.51 18.72
N VAL A 240 22.81 4.32 18.27
CA VAL A 240 23.67 3.37 17.56
C VAL A 240 23.18 3.21 16.12
N LEU A 241 24.11 2.98 15.22
CA LEU A 241 23.81 2.79 13.80
C LEU A 241 23.64 1.32 13.46
N HIS A 242 22.59 1.01 12.70
CA HIS A 242 22.43 -0.30 12.09
C HIS A 242 23.14 -0.37 10.74
N GLY A 243 23.25 -1.58 10.17
CA GLY A 243 23.81 -1.73 8.83
C GLY A 243 25.29 -1.34 8.76
N ASN A 244 25.75 -0.98 7.56
CA ASN A 244 27.09 -0.45 7.36
C ASN A 244 27.05 1.08 7.49
N ALA A 245 27.56 1.62 8.60
CA ALA A 245 27.53 3.05 8.92
C ALA A 245 26.12 3.69 8.82
N GLY A 246 25.10 2.98 9.33
CA GLY A 246 23.70 3.43 9.28
C GLY A 246 22.92 2.85 8.11
N VAL A 247 23.59 2.36 7.06
CA VAL A 247 22.94 1.87 5.84
C VAL A 247 22.61 0.39 5.91
N VAL A 248 21.32 0.07 5.95
CA VAL A 248 20.79 -1.28 5.83
C VAL A 248 20.52 -1.57 4.36
N GLU A 249 21.34 -2.43 3.75
CA GLU A 249 21.29 -2.69 2.31
C GLU A 249 20.52 -3.95 1.95
N LEU A 250 19.65 -3.87 0.94
CA LEU A 250 18.81 -4.98 0.49
C LEU A 250 19.32 -5.61 -0.81
N GLY A 251 20.32 -6.49 -0.69
CA GLY A 251 20.93 -7.14 -1.84
C GLY A 251 21.72 -6.15 -2.69
N GLU A 252 21.69 -6.31 -4.03
CA GLU A 252 22.41 -5.44 -4.98
C GLU A 252 21.60 -4.19 -5.39
N ASP A 253 20.31 -4.15 -5.06
CA ASP A 253 19.41 -3.06 -5.46
C ASP A 253 19.34 -1.96 -4.39
N TRP A 254 20.27 -1.02 -4.48
CA TRP A 254 20.43 0.05 -3.50
C TRP A 254 19.24 1.03 -3.43
N ARG A 255 18.29 0.97 -4.38
CA ARG A 255 17.07 1.80 -4.39
C ARG A 255 16.18 1.58 -3.18
N HIS A 256 16.41 0.48 -2.47
CA HIS A 256 15.65 0.06 -1.30
C HIS A 256 16.47 0.09 -0.02
N ASP A 257 17.68 0.65 -0.09
CA ASP A 257 18.49 0.85 1.09
C ASP A 257 17.80 1.89 1.99
N VAL A 258 17.99 1.71 3.29
CA VAL A 258 17.45 2.58 4.33
C VAL A 258 18.58 2.98 5.26
N PHE A 259 18.64 4.26 5.62
CA PHE A 259 19.41 4.72 6.76
C PHE A 259 18.62 4.46 8.04
N GLN A 260 19.22 3.78 9.02
CA GLN A 260 18.57 3.45 10.28
C GLN A 260 19.51 3.62 11.48
N TYR A 261 19.00 4.32 12.49
CA TYR A 261 19.60 4.38 13.82
C TYR A 261 18.61 3.96 14.92
N PHE A 262 19.17 3.60 16.06
CA PHE A 262 18.47 3.00 17.18
C PHE A 262 18.88 3.69 18.49
N LEU A 263 17.90 4.01 19.33
CA LEU A 263 18.05 4.49 20.69
C LEU A 263 17.74 3.34 21.65
N PRO A 264 18.76 2.57 22.06
CA PRO A 264 18.57 1.33 22.78
C PRO A 264 18.07 1.55 24.20
N HIS A 265 18.51 2.60 24.89
CA HIS A 265 18.14 2.85 26.28
C HIS A 265 17.31 4.11 26.40
N CYS A 266 15.98 3.98 26.44
CA CYS A 266 15.08 5.08 26.75
C CYS A 266 14.40 4.84 28.10
N LYS A 267 14.58 5.80 29.02
CA LYS A 267 13.91 5.81 30.33
C LYS A 267 12.59 6.56 30.23
N VAL A 268 11.52 5.98 30.76
CA VAL A 268 10.25 6.68 30.96
C VAL A 268 10.37 7.64 32.14
N VAL A 269 9.95 8.89 31.93
CA VAL A 269 9.93 9.96 32.93
C VAL A 269 8.55 10.09 33.55
N GLU A 270 7.52 10.00 32.71
CA GLU A 270 6.11 10.02 33.12
C GLU A 270 5.34 9.13 32.16
N GLY A 271 4.30 8.44 32.64
CA GLY A 271 3.43 7.74 31.74
C GLY A 271 2.17 7.15 32.36
N VAL A 272 1.15 6.98 31.53
CA VAL A 272 -0.12 6.35 31.90
C VAL A 272 -0.63 5.50 30.76
N ILE A 273 -1.24 4.36 31.10
CA ILE A 273 -2.00 3.50 30.21
C ILE A 273 -3.39 3.29 30.80
N HIS A 274 -4.41 3.44 29.96
CA HIS A 274 -5.81 3.19 30.32
C HIS A 274 -6.53 2.44 29.21
N LEU A 275 -7.10 1.28 29.55
CA LEU A 275 -7.88 0.41 28.65
C LEU A 275 -9.30 0.28 29.18
N THR A 276 -10.27 0.50 28.31
CA THR A 276 -11.70 0.41 28.59
C THR A 276 -12.41 -0.33 27.45
N ARG A 277 -13.58 -0.90 27.72
CA ARG A 277 -14.42 -1.46 26.66
C ARG A 277 -15.06 -0.33 25.86
N ALA A 278 -15.00 -0.41 24.53
CA ALA A 278 -15.40 0.69 23.66
C ALA A 278 -16.89 1.03 23.72
N SER A 279 -17.76 0.06 24.06
CA SER A 279 -19.21 0.25 24.09
C SER A 279 -19.74 1.05 25.28
N ASP A 280 -19.07 0.99 26.44
CA ASP A 280 -19.61 1.53 27.70
C ASP A 280 -18.53 2.01 28.68
N ASP A 281 -17.29 2.21 28.19
CA ASP A 281 -16.12 2.65 28.95
C ASP A 281 -15.82 1.81 30.22
N LEU A 282 -16.28 0.55 30.28
CA LEU A 282 -15.96 -0.34 31.41
C LEU A 282 -14.45 -0.56 31.50
N GLU A 283 -13.84 -0.26 32.65
CA GLU A 283 -12.40 -0.40 32.86
C GLU A 283 -11.93 -1.85 32.73
N ILE A 284 -10.96 -2.06 31.84
CA ILE A 284 -10.30 -3.35 31.60
C ILE A 284 -8.96 -3.37 32.34
N ALA A 285 -8.20 -2.29 32.23
CA ALA A 285 -6.91 -2.13 32.89
C ALA A 285 -6.50 -0.65 32.99
N ARG A 286 -5.76 -0.31 34.03
CA ARG A 286 -5.11 0.99 34.20
C ARG A 286 -3.74 0.81 34.83
N SER A 287 -2.78 1.63 34.42
CA SER A 287 -1.49 1.79 35.10
C SER A 287 -1.10 3.26 34.99
N SER A 288 -0.98 3.94 36.13
CA SER A 288 -0.76 5.39 36.23
C SER A 288 0.68 5.79 36.55
N ASP A 289 1.55 4.80 36.77
CA ASP A 289 2.96 4.98 37.02
C ASP A 289 3.72 4.00 36.11
N LEU A 290 4.44 4.56 35.15
CA LEU A 290 5.24 3.82 34.18
C LEU A 290 6.72 4.21 34.25
N GLU A 291 7.18 4.84 35.34
CA GLU A 291 8.56 5.37 35.46
C GLU A 291 9.65 4.29 35.35
N ASP A 292 9.33 3.05 35.72
CA ASP A 292 10.22 1.89 35.56
C ASP A 292 10.19 1.30 34.14
N GLY A 293 9.38 1.88 33.26
CA GLY A 293 9.24 1.49 31.87
C GLY A 293 10.55 1.57 31.09
N ARG A 294 10.76 0.58 30.24
CA ARG A 294 11.93 0.45 29.36
C ARG A 294 11.48 0.54 27.93
N LEU A 295 11.99 1.55 27.23
CA LEU A 295 11.65 1.80 25.84
C LEU A 295 12.90 1.70 24.95
N TRP A 296 12.64 1.37 23.71
CA TRP A 296 13.52 1.46 22.57
C TRP A 296 12.87 2.40 21.55
N MET A 297 13.69 3.16 20.84
CA MET A 297 13.21 3.97 19.71
C MET A 297 14.07 3.70 18.47
N GLU A 298 13.42 3.52 17.33
CA GLU A 298 14.04 3.36 16.02
C GLU A 298 13.55 4.48 15.11
N HIS A 299 14.46 5.02 14.30
CA HIS A 299 14.11 5.84 13.16
C HIS A 299 14.79 5.27 11.92
N GLY A 300 14.00 4.99 10.89
CA GLY A 300 14.50 4.58 9.59
C GLY A 300 13.89 5.41 8.47
N PHE A 301 14.73 5.82 7.52
CA PHE A 301 14.31 6.56 6.35
C PHE A 301 15.18 6.20 5.14
N GLY A 302 14.57 6.18 3.97
CA GLY A 302 15.27 5.85 2.74
C GLY A 302 14.30 5.47 1.65
N CYS A 303 14.72 4.50 0.84
CA CYS A 303 14.13 4.20 -0.46
C CYS A 303 14.18 5.41 -1.41
N ALA A 304 14.78 5.21 -2.58
CA ALA A 304 15.14 6.28 -3.48
C ALA A 304 13.92 6.84 -4.22
N ILE A 305 13.70 8.16 -4.17
CA ILE A 305 12.71 8.88 -5.00
C ILE A 305 13.47 9.63 -6.10
N PRO A 306 13.17 9.42 -7.38
CA PRO A 306 13.76 10.23 -8.44
C PRO A 306 13.19 11.65 -8.41
N GLN A 307 14.07 12.65 -8.45
CA GLN A 307 13.71 14.07 -8.45
C GLN A 307 13.82 14.69 -9.84
N ILE A 308 14.62 14.08 -10.72
CA ILE A 308 14.87 14.55 -12.08
C ILE A 308 14.77 13.42 -13.12
N VAL A 309 14.56 13.81 -14.38
CA VAL A 309 14.42 12.89 -15.54
C VAL A 309 15.58 11.91 -15.66
N GLU A 310 16.80 12.38 -15.39
CA GLU A 310 18.00 11.56 -15.42
C GLU A 310 17.97 10.44 -14.39
N GLU A 311 17.47 10.71 -13.18
CA GLU A 311 17.32 9.74 -12.10
C GLU A 311 16.27 8.68 -12.47
N SER A 312 15.09 9.07 -12.93
CA SER A 312 14.07 8.09 -13.35
C SER A 312 14.54 7.20 -14.49
N ILE A 313 15.12 7.80 -15.55
CA ILE A 313 15.66 7.04 -16.67
C ILE A 313 16.71 6.05 -16.20
N PHE A 314 17.54 6.44 -15.23
CA PHE A 314 18.53 5.55 -14.66
C PHE A 314 17.89 4.38 -13.89
N LEU A 315 16.94 4.68 -12.99
CA LEU A 315 16.24 3.66 -12.20
C LEU A 315 15.50 2.67 -13.12
N GLU A 316 14.94 3.14 -14.24
CA GLU A 316 14.28 2.32 -15.27
C GLU A 316 15.26 1.47 -16.09
N LYS A 317 16.38 2.06 -16.56
CA LYS A 317 17.37 1.35 -17.40
C LYS A 317 18.08 0.22 -16.66
N LYS A 318 18.27 0.37 -15.34
CA LYS A 318 18.88 -0.67 -14.48
C LYS A 318 17.89 -1.73 -14.01
N LEU A 319 16.58 -1.66 -14.31
CA LEU A 319 15.70 -2.82 -14.15
C LEU A 319 16.20 -3.93 -15.09
N PRO A 320 16.76 -5.04 -14.57
CA PRO A 320 17.21 -6.15 -15.41
C PRO A 320 16.05 -6.63 -16.27
N LYS A 321 16.30 -6.92 -17.56
CA LYS A 321 15.31 -7.61 -18.42
C LYS A 321 14.85 -8.95 -17.81
N GLN A 322 15.65 -9.56 -16.93
CA GLN A 322 15.26 -10.73 -16.12
C GLN A 322 14.25 -10.40 -14.99
N GLN A 323 14.24 -9.19 -14.44
CA GLN A 323 13.22 -8.75 -13.48
C GLN A 323 11.86 -8.49 -14.13
N GLN A 324 11.77 -8.23 -15.44
CA GLN A 324 10.47 -8.19 -16.12
C GLN A 324 9.80 -9.57 -16.20
N GLN A 325 10.56 -10.67 -16.24
CA GLN A 325 10.04 -12.04 -16.12
C GLN A 325 9.90 -12.48 -14.65
N GLN A 326 10.74 -12.00 -13.73
CA GLN A 326 10.60 -12.25 -12.28
C GLN A 326 9.57 -11.35 -11.58
N LYS A 327 9.07 -10.29 -12.23
CA LYS A 327 7.93 -9.47 -11.76
C LYS A 327 6.68 -10.32 -11.49
N GLN A 328 6.53 -11.47 -12.16
CA GLN A 328 5.43 -12.40 -11.89
C GLN A 328 5.62 -13.26 -10.64
N ASN A 329 6.85 -13.39 -10.11
CA ASN A 329 7.13 -14.35 -9.03
C ASN A 329 7.77 -13.76 -7.75
N ASN A 330 8.34 -12.54 -7.73
CA ASN A 330 9.15 -12.10 -6.57
C ASN A 330 9.26 -10.57 -6.31
N SER A 331 8.32 -9.76 -6.78
CA SER A 331 8.26 -8.32 -6.49
C SER A 331 7.40 -8.01 -5.24
N GLU A 332 7.75 -8.59 -4.11
CA GLU A 332 7.26 -8.12 -2.81
C GLU A 332 7.82 -6.72 -2.55
N ALA A 333 6.93 -5.75 -2.36
CA ALA A 333 7.29 -4.38 -2.03
C ALA A 333 8.37 -4.36 -0.93
N LEU A 334 9.49 -3.70 -1.24
CA LEU A 334 10.83 -3.92 -0.69
C LEU A 334 11.02 -3.56 0.79
N LEU A 335 9.93 -3.19 1.45
CA LEU A 335 9.80 -3.03 2.89
C LEU A 335 9.66 -4.32 3.68
N CYS A 336 9.34 -5.43 3.01
CA CYS A 336 8.83 -6.62 3.68
C CYS A 336 9.87 -7.73 3.94
N LYS A 337 11.18 -7.49 3.70
CA LYS A 337 12.21 -8.54 3.80
C LYS A 337 12.96 -8.62 5.13
N TRP A 338 12.89 -7.58 5.97
CA TRP A 338 13.64 -7.53 7.23
C TRP A 338 12.78 -7.99 8.40
N ASN A 339 13.33 -8.89 9.20
CA ASN A 339 12.92 -9.21 10.56
C ASN A 339 13.80 -8.40 11.51
N ARG A 340 13.29 -8.11 12.70
CA ARG A 340 13.98 -7.27 13.69
C ARG A 340 13.83 -7.85 15.08
N CYS A 341 14.87 -7.74 15.88
CA CYS A 341 14.81 -8.11 17.29
C CYS A 341 15.59 -7.11 18.14
N SER A 342 14.96 -6.61 19.20
CA SER A 342 15.62 -5.79 20.22
C SER A 342 15.58 -6.55 21.53
N ILE A 343 16.74 -6.82 22.13
CA ILE A 343 16.89 -7.61 23.35
C ILE A 343 17.60 -6.77 24.39
N GLN A 344 17.04 -6.68 25.60
CA GLN A 344 17.76 -6.24 26.79
C GLN A 344 18.10 -7.44 27.65
N LEU A 345 19.38 -7.60 27.96
CA LEU A 345 19.90 -8.63 28.85
C LEU A 345 19.74 -8.19 30.32
N ASN A 346 19.39 -9.15 31.17
CA ASN A 346 19.32 -9.00 32.62
C ASN A 346 20.69 -9.25 33.26
N ASN A 347 21.76 -8.68 32.69
CA ASN A 347 23.08 -8.63 33.32
C ASN A 347 23.24 -7.33 34.13
N GLU A 348 24.33 -7.25 34.89
CA GLU A 348 24.63 -6.09 35.75
C GLU A 348 24.68 -4.75 35.00
N THR A 349 25.11 -4.79 33.74
CA THR A 349 25.22 -3.61 32.88
C THR A 349 23.96 -3.32 32.06
N ARG A 350 22.96 -4.21 32.11
CA ARG A 350 21.71 -4.16 31.33
C ARG A 350 21.94 -3.99 29.83
N ASP A 351 22.86 -4.76 29.27
CA ASP A 351 23.28 -4.62 27.88
C ASP A 351 22.13 -4.86 26.90
N ILE A 352 22.23 -4.21 25.73
CA ILE A 352 21.25 -4.36 24.65
C ILE A 352 21.91 -4.95 23.41
N VAL A 353 21.19 -5.87 22.78
CA VAL A 353 21.51 -6.41 21.45
C VAL A 353 20.33 -6.14 20.52
N SER A 354 20.59 -5.44 19.42
CA SER A 354 19.62 -5.21 18.36
C SER A 354 20.06 -5.92 17.09
N LEU A 355 19.13 -6.62 16.44
CA LEU A 355 19.38 -7.46 15.27
C LEU A 355 18.41 -7.06 14.15
N ILE A 356 18.94 -6.87 12.95
CA ILE A 356 18.18 -6.74 11.71
C ILE A 356 18.62 -7.84 10.77
N TYR A 357 17.69 -8.67 10.31
CA TYR A 357 18.06 -9.80 9.45
C TYR A 357 17.01 -10.13 8.39
N ALA A 358 17.47 -10.59 7.24
CA ALA A 358 16.64 -11.09 6.15
C ALA A 358 16.75 -12.61 6.10
N ALA A 359 15.62 -13.28 5.96
CA ALA A 359 15.54 -14.72 5.80
C ALA A 359 14.70 -15.05 4.57
N ASN A 360 15.03 -16.14 3.87
CA ASN A 360 14.23 -16.61 2.75
C ASN A 360 12.84 -17.07 3.27
N PRO A 361 11.73 -16.55 2.74
CA PRO A 361 10.40 -16.88 3.24
C PRO A 361 10.00 -18.34 2.98
N MET A 362 10.68 -19.09 2.11
CA MET A 362 10.33 -20.49 1.83
C MET A 362 10.97 -21.46 2.81
N ASP A 363 12.25 -21.29 3.10
CA ASP A 363 13.04 -22.22 3.92
C ASP A 363 13.57 -21.60 5.24
N TRP A 364 13.32 -20.30 5.46
CA TRP A 364 13.86 -19.51 6.59
C TRP A 364 15.39 -19.44 6.67
N LYS A 365 16.08 -19.76 5.58
CA LYS A 365 17.54 -19.63 5.55
C LYS A 365 17.94 -18.16 5.64
N LEU A 366 18.87 -17.86 6.55
CA LEU A 366 19.43 -16.52 6.72
C LEU A 366 20.12 -16.05 5.42
N LEU A 367 19.78 -14.85 4.97
CA LEU A 367 20.35 -14.21 3.79
C LEU A 367 21.38 -13.14 4.16
N LYS A 368 21.02 -12.27 5.12
CA LYS A 368 21.87 -11.19 5.62
C LYS A 368 21.46 -10.84 7.04
N ALA A 369 22.41 -10.44 7.87
CA ALA A 369 22.16 -10.03 9.25
C ALA A 369 23.11 -8.93 9.69
N TYR A 370 22.61 -8.06 10.57
CA TYR A 370 23.33 -6.98 11.22
C TYR A 370 23.00 -7.03 12.71
N ALA A 371 24.01 -7.11 13.56
CA ALA A 371 23.83 -7.07 15.00
C ALA A 371 24.55 -5.84 15.56
N VAL A 372 23.95 -5.19 16.55
CA VAL A 372 24.53 -4.07 17.26
C VAL A 372 24.41 -4.35 18.75
N TYR A 373 25.53 -4.32 19.43
CA TYR A 373 25.63 -4.36 20.89
C TYR A 373 25.77 -2.94 21.43
N GLN A 374 25.16 -2.64 22.57
CA GLN A 374 25.53 -1.50 23.41
C GLN A 374 25.54 -1.87 24.89
N CYS A 375 26.59 -1.44 25.59
CA CYS A 375 26.70 -1.59 27.03
C CYS A 375 25.81 -0.55 27.74
N GLY A 376 24.88 -1.00 28.58
CA GLY A 376 23.93 -0.10 29.24
C GLY A 376 24.57 0.82 30.30
N LYS A 377 25.75 0.48 30.81
CA LYS A 377 26.50 1.30 31.78
C LYS A 377 27.41 2.33 31.13
N THR A 378 28.12 1.95 30.06
CA THR A 378 29.16 2.80 29.45
C THR A 378 28.70 3.50 28.18
N GLY A 379 27.62 3.03 27.55
CA GLY A 379 27.18 3.49 26.24
C GLY A 379 28.07 3.04 25.08
N LYS A 380 29.16 2.29 25.34
CA LYS A 380 30.03 1.76 24.28
C LYS A 380 29.24 0.77 23.42
N SER A 381 29.30 0.94 22.12
CA SER A 381 28.63 0.09 21.14
C SER A 381 29.60 -0.60 20.18
N GLU A 382 29.23 -1.79 19.73
CA GLU A 382 29.96 -2.55 18.72
C GLU A 382 28.96 -3.09 17.68
N ALA A 383 29.31 -2.97 16.39
CA ALA A 383 28.48 -3.44 15.29
C ALA A 383 29.13 -4.65 14.61
N TYR A 384 28.31 -5.65 14.28
CA TYR A 384 28.76 -6.90 13.69
C TYR A 384 28.01 -7.17 12.37
N HIS A 385 28.76 -7.66 11.38
CA HIS A 385 28.26 -8.00 10.04
C HIS A 385 28.56 -9.46 9.64
N LYS A 386 29.26 -10.20 10.51
CA LYS A 386 29.71 -11.58 10.31
C LYS A 386 29.56 -12.35 11.62
N GLY A 387 29.51 -13.68 11.53
CA GLY A 387 29.39 -14.56 12.70
C GLY A 387 28.02 -14.52 13.37
N ILE A 388 26.99 -14.02 12.66
CA ILE A 388 25.61 -13.96 13.13
C ILE A 388 24.85 -15.13 12.51
N GLU A 389 24.21 -15.92 13.35
CA GLU A 389 23.34 -17.01 12.95
C GLU A 389 21.98 -16.85 13.62
N VAL A 390 20.92 -17.03 12.84
CA VAL A 390 19.54 -17.02 13.32
C VAL A 390 18.88 -18.29 12.81
N THR A 391 18.48 -19.13 13.74
CA THR A 391 17.78 -20.38 13.46
C THR A 391 16.36 -20.28 13.95
N ILE A 392 15.41 -20.58 13.09
CA ILE A 392 13.98 -20.63 13.44
C ILE A 392 13.61 -22.05 13.84
N ASP A 393 12.96 -22.22 14.98
CA ASP A 393 12.44 -23.52 15.41
C ASP A 393 11.14 -23.83 14.66
N SER A 394 11.21 -24.77 13.71
CA SER A 394 10.07 -25.17 12.90
C SER A 394 9.00 -25.94 13.66
N ALA A 395 9.28 -26.44 14.87
CA ALA A 395 8.27 -27.08 15.72
C ALA A 395 7.45 -26.06 16.54
N SER A 396 7.97 -24.84 16.71
CA SER A 396 7.36 -23.79 17.52
C SER A 396 6.78 -22.68 16.63
N GLN A 397 5.53 -22.86 16.22
CA GLN A 397 4.87 -21.98 15.26
C GLN A 397 3.44 -21.62 15.68
N TYR A 398 3.01 -20.44 15.25
CA TYR A 398 1.65 -19.94 15.38
C TYR A 398 1.03 -19.78 14.00
N ARG A 399 -0.14 -20.39 13.77
CA ARG A 399 -0.93 -20.14 12.57
C ARG A 399 -2.03 -19.15 12.90
N SER A 400 -2.04 -18.02 12.20
CA SER A 400 -3.12 -17.05 12.28
C SER A 400 -4.42 -17.63 11.74
N ASP A 401 -5.51 -17.50 12.51
CA ASP A 401 -6.87 -17.78 12.04
C ASP A 401 -7.37 -16.71 11.03
N MET A 402 -6.81 -15.49 11.08
CA MET A 402 -7.26 -14.37 10.25
C MET A 402 -6.61 -14.36 8.86
N THR A 403 -5.30 -14.59 8.80
CA THR A 403 -4.53 -14.51 7.54
C THR A 403 -4.06 -15.88 7.04
N GLY A 404 -4.10 -16.90 7.91
CA GLY A 404 -3.53 -18.23 7.61
C GLY A 404 -2.00 -18.27 7.60
N VAL A 405 -1.32 -17.14 7.88
CA VAL A 405 0.13 -17.04 7.95
C VAL A 405 0.65 -17.82 9.16
N LEU A 406 1.76 -18.52 8.95
CA LEU A 406 2.46 -19.36 9.92
C LEU A 406 3.71 -18.63 10.41
N PHE A 407 3.63 -18.05 11.60
CA PHE A 407 4.72 -17.31 12.22
C PHE A 407 5.57 -18.23 13.10
N PRO A 408 6.90 -18.08 13.08
CA PRO A 408 7.73 -18.68 14.12
C PRO A 408 7.44 -18.00 15.46
N THR A 409 7.49 -18.77 16.54
CA THR A 409 7.33 -18.25 17.91
C THR A 409 8.55 -18.54 18.79
N ARG A 410 9.57 -19.17 18.23
CA ARG A 410 10.86 -19.42 18.89
C ARG A 410 12.01 -19.34 17.89
N TRP A 411 13.09 -18.68 18.30
CA TRP A 411 14.31 -18.46 17.54
C TRP A 411 15.51 -18.80 18.41
N THR A 412 16.60 -19.22 17.79
CA THR A 412 17.93 -19.31 18.41
C THR A 412 18.85 -18.35 17.69
N ILE A 413 19.51 -17.48 18.44
CA ILE A 413 20.41 -16.44 17.92
C ILE A 413 21.81 -16.72 18.46
N HIS A 414 22.77 -16.80 17.55
CA HIS A 414 24.20 -16.79 17.86
C HIS A 414 24.79 -15.53 17.25
N THR A 415 25.51 -14.74 18.05
CA THR A 415 26.10 -13.49 17.57
C THR A 415 27.41 -13.18 18.30
N PRO A 416 28.37 -12.49 17.67
CA PRO A 416 29.53 -11.98 18.38
C PRO A 416 29.11 -11.02 19.49
N PHE A 417 29.93 -10.95 20.52
CA PHE A 417 29.72 -10.11 21.69
C PHE A 417 31.08 -9.49 22.10
N PRO A 418 31.14 -8.40 22.88
CA PRO A 418 32.39 -7.70 23.17
C PRO A 418 33.51 -8.58 23.71
N GLU A 419 34.75 -8.11 23.57
CA GLU A 419 35.94 -8.81 24.11
C GLU A 419 36.11 -10.23 23.52
N ASP A 420 35.78 -10.39 22.24
CA ASP A 420 35.80 -11.66 21.50
C ASP A 420 34.92 -12.76 22.11
N SER A 421 33.95 -12.38 22.93
CA SER A 421 32.95 -13.30 23.47
C SER A 421 31.82 -13.58 22.47
N LYS A 422 30.94 -14.52 22.81
CA LYS A 422 29.79 -14.91 21.99
C LYS A 422 28.53 -14.92 22.81
N LEU A 423 27.43 -14.48 22.23
CA LEU A 423 26.10 -14.60 22.81
C LEU A 423 25.34 -15.72 22.10
N GLU A 424 24.87 -16.70 22.88
CA GLU A 424 23.98 -17.78 22.40
C GLU A 424 22.67 -17.72 23.18
N VAL A 425 21.57 -17.36 22.52
CA VAL A 425 20.27 -17.19 23.19
C VAL A 425 19.13 -17.83 22.43
N THR A 426 18.18 -18.38 23.18
CA THR A 426 16.84 -18.72 22.72
C THR A 426 15.92 -17.55 23.01
N VAL A 427 15.23 -17.09 21.98
CA VAL A 427 14.22 -16.04 22.02
C VAL A 427 12.87 -16.70 21.79
N GLU A 428 11.90 -16.45 22.67
CA GLU A 428 10.59 -17.12 22.62
C GLU A 428 9.46 -16.12 22.85
N ALA A 429 8.41 -16.23 22.04
CA ALA A 429 7.19 -15.44 22.21
C ALA A 429 6.61 -15.61 23.61
N THR A 430 6.26 -14.51 24.28
CA THR A 430 5.58 -14.55 25.58
C THR A 430 4.22 -15.26 25.52
N PHE A 431 3.54 -15.16 24.36
CA PHE A 431 2.46 -16.02 23.92
C PHE A 431 2.32 -15.96 22.38
N PRO A 432 1.73 -16.96 21.72
CA PRO A 432 1.78 -17.09 20.26
C PRO A 432 1.03 -15.99 19.49
N ASP A 433 -0.16 -15.62 19.96
CA ASP A 433 -1.09 -14.74 19.24
C ASP A 433 -0.72 -13.25 19.37
N GLN A 434 0.30 -12.83 18.62
CA GLN A 434 0.79 -11.45 18.55
C GLN A 434 0.96 -11.00 17.09
N GLU A 435 0.01 -11.42 16.24
CA GLU A 435 -0.04 -11.00 14.85
C GLU A 435 -0.56 -9.57 14.71
N PHE A 436 0.11 -8.77 13.90
CA PHE A 436 -0.28 -7.42 13.52
C PHE A 436 -0.69 -7.38 12.04
N ILE A 437 -1.95 -7.03 11.78
CA ILE A 437 -2.55 -6.98 10.44
C ILE A 437 -2.67 -5.51 10.02
N THR A 438 -2.08 -5.14 8.89
CA THR A 438 -2.17 -3.79 8.30
C THR A 438 -1.82 -3.82 6.81
N LEU A 439 -2.41 -2.90 6.04
CA LEU A 439 -2.08 -2.67 4.63
C LEU A 439 -0.62 -2.30 4.40
N THR A 440 0.07 -1.73 5.40
CA THR A 440 1.49 -1.34 5.28
C THR A 440 2.46 -2.50 5.44
N ALA A 441 2.00 -3.65 5.93
CA ALA A 441 2.82 -4.82 6.23
C ALA A 441 2.23 -6.11 5.65
N GLN A 442 1.58 -6.03 4.48
CA GLN A 442 0.73 -7.09 3.92
C GLN A 442 1.34 -8.51 3.98
N PRO A 443 0.51 -9.54 4.25
CA PRO A 443 -0.84 -9.41 4.82
C PRO A 443 -0.82 -9.04 6.31
N SER A 444 0.27 -9.37 6.98
CA SER A 444 0.51 -9.19 8.40
C SER A 444 1.97 -9.47 8.75
N ILE A 445 2.36 -9.10 9.96
CA ILE A 445 3.62 -9.44 10.62
C ILE A 445 3.34 -10.02 11.99
N TRP A 446 4.28 -10.79 12.53
CA TRP A 446 4.31 -11.05 13.96
C TRP A 446 5.09 -9.92 14.61
N LEU A 447 4.46 -9.16 15.51
CA LEU A 447 5.09 -8.03 16.18
C LEU A 447 4.75 -8.12 17.66
N GLY A 448 5.68 -8.65 18.44
CA GLY A 448 5.37 -9.07 19.79
C GLY A 448 6.56 -9.06 20.73
N THR A 449 6.25 -9.25 22.01
CA THR A 449 7.23 -9.38 23.08
C THR A 449 7.76 -10.80 23.15
N VAL A 450 9.03 -10.90 23.50
CA VAL A 450 9.76 -12.15 23.63
C VAL A 450 10.49 -12.22 24.96
N GLN A 451 10.67 -13.43 25.48
CA GLN A 451 11.56 -13.75 26.58
C GLN A 451 12.85 -14.34 26.03
N VAL A 452 13.96 -14.08 26.71
CA VAL A 452 15.30 -14.49 26.29
C VAL A 452 15.96 -15.30 27.37
N LYS A 453 16.53 -16.45 27.00
CA LYS A 453 17.36 -17.30 27.87
C LYS A 453 18.54 -17.83 27.10
N GLY A 454 19.71 -17.84 27.71
CA GLY A 454 20.91 -18.35 27.04
C GLY A 454 22.16 -18.13 27.86
N LYS A 455 23.27 -17.88 27.18
CA LYS A 455 24.59 -17.72 27.80
C LYS A 455 25.50 -16.78 27.01
N ILE A 456 26.41 -16.14 27.73
CA ILE A 456 27.58 -15.45 27.19
C ILE A 456 28.78 -16.39 27.35
N ILE A 457 29.52 -16.63 26.26
CA ILE A 457 30.71 -17.47 26.23
C ILE A 457 31.90 -16.55 26.01
N ALA A 458 32.73 -16.38 27.03
CA ALA A 458 33.94 -15.57 26.96
C ALA A 458 35.00 -16.20 26.03
N SER A 459 35.99 -15.41 25.62
CA SER A 459 37.09 -15.85 24.76
C SER A 459 37.95 -16.96 25.37
N ASP A 460 38.01 -17.04 26.70
CA ASP A 460 38.67 -18.13 27.46
C ASP A 460 37.81 -19.40 27.61
N GLY A 461 36.57 -19.39 27.09
CA GLY A 461 35.62 -20.49 27.18
C GLY A 461 34.72 -20.47 28.41
N THR A 462 34.87 -19.49 29.31
CA THR A 462 33.99 -19.33 30.49
C THR A 462 32.56 -19.03 30.05
N ILE A 463 31.58 -19.67 30.68
CA ILE A 463 30.16 -19.55 30.36
C ILE A 463 29.43 -18.82 31.49
N LYS A 464 28.67 -17.78 31.15
CA LYS A 464 27.75 -17.07 32.06
C LYS A 464 26.33 -17.17 31.54
N ASP A 465 25.44 -17.79 32.31
CA ASP A 465 24.02 -17.83 31.97
C ASP A 465 23.41 -16.42 31.98
N ILE A 466 22.50 -16.18 31.05
CA ILE A 466 21.83 -14.90 30.89
C ILE A 466 20.35 -15.08 30.61
N THR A 467 19.56 -14.13 31.11
CA THR A 467 18.14 -13.97 30.76
C THR A 467 17.93 -12.57 30.22
N GLY A 468 16.78 -12.32 29.62
CA GLY A 468 16.42 -11.00 29.12
C GLY A 468 15.01 -10.99 28.59
N ASP A 469 14.62 -9.83 28.10
CA ASP A 469 13.33 -9.59 27.45
C ASP A 469 13.55 -8.75 26.19
N GLY A 470 12.58 -8.79 25.28
CA GLY A 470 12.71 -8.05 24.04
C GLY A 470 11.42 -7.90 23.26
N PHE A 471 11.59 -7.34 22.07
CA PHE A 471 10.59 -7.33 21.00
C PHE A 471 11.16 -8.05 19.78
N MET A 472 10.28 -8.71 19.05
CA MET A 472 10.57 -9.34 17.77
C MET A 472 9.51 -8.92 16.77
N GLU A 473 9.98 -8.49 15.61
CA GLU A 473 9.20 -8.39 14.38
C GLU A 473 9.64 -9.51 13.46
N SER A 474 8.71 -10.39 13.10
CA SER A 474 9.00 -11.52 12.23
C SER A 474 7.95 -11.73 11.15
N ARG A 475 8.42 -12.12 9.97
CA ARG A 475 7.60 -12.55 8.84
C ARG A 475 7.36 -14.05 8.93
N GLY A 476 6.10 -14.45 8.75
CA GLY A 476 5.71 -15.85 8.70
C GLY A 476 5.82 -16.45 7.30
N LYS A 477 5.40 -17.70 7.16
CA LYS A 477 5.23 -18.42 5.89
C LYS A 477 3.75 -18.63 5.59
N GLY A 478 3.33 -18.62 4.33
CA GLY A 478 1.99 -19.10 3.92
C GLY A 478 0.96 -18.03 3.49
N ASN A 479 -0.32 -18.34 3.70
CA ASN A 479 -1.42 -18.40 2.72
C ASN A 479 -1.91 -17.14 1.98
N LEU A 480 -1.26 -15.98 2.05
CA LEU A 480 -1.53 -14.88 1.09
C LEU A 480 -0.45 -14.76 0.01
N HIS A 481 0.72 -15.37 0.21
CA HIS A 481 1.74 -15.52 -0.83
C HIS A 481 1.48 -16.74 -1.73
N ASP A 482 0.61 -17.67 -1.30
CA ASP A 482 0.20 -18.88 -2.05
C ASP A 482 -1.33 -18.99 -2.19
N ILE A 483 -2.00 -17.83 -2.37
CA ILE A 483 -3.43 -17.78 -2.73
C ILE A 483 -3.76 -18.72 -3.89
N PRO A 484 -2.94 -18.83 -4.96
CA PRO A 484 -3.22 -19.76 -6.06
C PRO A 484 -3.39 -21.21 -5.59
N ARG A 485 -2.51 -21.73 -4.73
CA ARG A 485 -2.63 -23.10 -4.22
C ARG A 485 -3.84 -23.29 -3.32
N LEU A 486 -4.15 -22.31 -2.46
CA LEU A 486 -5.38 -22.35 -1.66
C LEU A 486 -6.62 -22.42 -2.56
N PHE A 487 -6.65 -21.62 -3.63
CA PHE A 487 -7.75 -21.62 -4.59
C PHE A 487 -7.84 -22.94 -5.35
N GLU A 488 -6.71 -23.53 -5.76
CA GLU A 488 -6.68 -24.85 -6.38
C GLU A 488 -7.25 -25.93 -5.47
N LEU A 489 -6.83 -25.96 -4.20
CA LEU A 489 -7.34 -26.91 -3.20
C LEU A 489 -8.85 -26.75 -2.98
N LEU A 490 -9.31 -25.51 -2.77
CA LEU A 490 -10.73 -25.22 -2.61
C LEU A 490 -11.52 -25.61 -3.86
N ARG A 491 -11.01 -25.35 -5.06
CA ARG A 491 -11.61 -25.72 -6.33
C ARG A 491 -11.77 -27.23 -6.50
N GLU A 492 -10.75 -28.00 -6.15
CA GLU A 492 -10.79 -29.47 -6.23
C GLU A 492 -11.92 -30.04 -5.36
N VAL A 493 -12.06 -29.54 -4.13
CA VAL A 493 -13.05 -30.04 -3.17
C VAL A 493 -14.42 -29.37 -3.27
N THR A 494 -14.58 -28.33 -4.09
CA THR A 494 -15.84 -27.58 -4.23
C THR A 494 -16.32 -27.45 -5.68
N THR A 495 -15.85 -26.46 -6.44
CA THR A 495 -16.39 -26.12 -7.76
C THR A 495 -16.27 -27.27 -8.76
N THR A 496 -15.22 -28.10 -8.67
CA THR A 496 -15.09 -29.32 -9.50
C THR A 496 -16.23 -30.31 -9.28
N LEU A 497 -16.78 -30.40 -8.06
CA LEU A 497 -17.96 -31.23 -7.78
C LEU A 497 -19.22 -30.67 -8.44
N MET A 498 -19.29 -29.35 -8.62
CA MET A 498 -20.43 -28.68 -9.26
C MET A 498 -20.44 -28.87 -10.78
N GLU A 499 -19.28 -29.18 -11.38
CA GLU A 499 -19.15 -29.42 -12.83
C GLU A 499 -19.71 -30.79 -13.26
N LYS A 500 -20.01 -31.69 -12.31
CA LYS A 500 -20.44 -33.06 -12.61
C LYS A 500 -21.81 -33.12 -13.31
N PRO A 501 -22.05 -34.11 -14.19
CA PRO A 501 -23.30 -34.21 -14.96
C PRO A 501 -24.57 -34.32 -14.11
N GLU A 502 -24.49 -34.91 -12.91
CA GLU A 502 -25.64 -35.09 -12.01
C GLU A 502 -26.20 -33.76 -11.50
N VAL A 503 -25.39 -32.69 -11.49
CA VAL A 503 -25.85 -31.35 -11.11
C VAL A 503 -26.75 -30.75 -12.19
N LYS A 504 -26.57 -31.13 -13.46
CA LYS A 504 -27.38 -30.64 -14.59
C LYS A 504 -28.86 -31.01 -14.47
N SER A 505 -29.18 -32.13 -13.81
CA SER A 505 -30.57 -32.58 -13.65
C SER A 505 -31.35 -31.81 -12.58
N LEU A 506 -30.69 -30.93 -11.81
CA LEU A 506 -31.33 -30.12 -10.76
C LEU A 506 -31.93 -28.86 -11.38
N ALA A 507 -33.20 -28.56 -11.06
CA ALA A 507 -33.99 -27.54 -11.75
C ALA A 507 -33.79 -26.13 -11.18
N SER A 508 -33.29 -26.02 -9.94
CA SER A 508 -33.21 -24.75 -9.19
C SER A 508 -31.89 -24.61 -8.40
N LEU A 509 -31.56 -23.39 -8.00
CA LEU A 509 -30.41 -23.10 -7.14
C LEU A 509 -30.57 -23.79 -5.78
N GLU A 510 -31.79 -23.84 -5.25
CA GLU A 510 -32.14 -24.44 -3.96
C GLU A 510 -31.94 -25.97 -3.94
N GLU A 511 -32.24 -26.65 -5.05
CA GLU A 511 -31.96 -28.09 -5.20
C GLU A 511 -30.45 -28.35 -5.23
N ILE A 512 -29.67 -27.48 -5.89
CA ILE A 512 -28.20 -27.58 -5.90
C ILE A 512 -27.63 -27.35 -4.49
N VAL A 513 -28.16 -26.37 -3.75
CA VAL A 513 -27.81 -26.11 -2.33
C VAL A 513 -28.06 -27.35 -1.47
N SER A 514 -29.24 -27.95 -1.59
CA SER A 514 -29.68 -29.06 -0.73
C SER A 514 -29.02 -30.41 -1.09
N GLY A 515 -28.43 -30.52 -2.28
CA GLY A 515 -27.77 -31.74 -2.76
C GLY A 515 -26.24 -31.63 -2.80
N PRO A 516 -25.65 -31.46 -3.99
CA PRO A 516 -24.19 -31.56 -4.18
C PRO A 516 -23.40 -30.52 -3.38
N VAL A 517 -23.96 -29.32 -3.14
CA VAL A 517 -23.29 -28.29 -2.33
C VAL A 517 -23.16 -28.74 -0.87
N ALA A 518 -24.21 -29.30 -0.27
CA ALA A 518 -24.15 -29.79 1.11
C ALA A 518 -23.00 -30.80 1.33
N SER A 519 -22.77 -31.68 0.34
CA SER A 519 -21.64 -32.62 0.37
C SER A 519 -20.29 -31.90 0.30
N ALA A 520 -20.14 -30.94 -0.62
CA ALA A 520 -18.89 -30.17 -0.76
C ALA A 520 -18.57 -29.38 0.53
N MET A 521 -19.59 -28.80 1.15
CA MET A 521 -19.46 -28.03 2.38
C MET A 521 -18.99 -28.88 3.57
N GLY A 522 -19.36 -30.15 3.64
CA GLY A 522 -18.84 -31.09 4.64
C GLY A 522 -17.31 -31.27 4.53
N THR A 523 -16.81 -31.42 3.31
CA THR A 523 -15.36 -31.52 3.04
C THR A 523 -14.64 -30.22 3.39
N VAL A 524 -15.20 -29.06 3.02
CA VAL A 524 -14.58 -27.76 3.32
C VAL A 524 -14.55 -27.51 4.83
N LYS A 525 -15.62 -27.82 5.57
CA LYS A 525 -15.63 -27.71 7.04
C LYS A 525 -14.52 -28.55 7.68
N THR A 526 -14.33 -29.76 7.17
CA THR A 526 -13.26 -30.66 7.64
C THR A 526 -11.88 -30.07 7.32
N LEU A 527 -11.67 -29.57 6.10
CA LEU A 527 -10.43 -28.94 5.68
C LEU A 527 -10.10 -27.70 6.52
N MET A 528 -11.06 -26.80 6.71
CA MET A 528 -10.90 -25.59 7.53
C MET A 528 -10.55 -25.96 8.99
N SER A 529 -11.19 -26.99 9.55
CA SER A 529 -10.88 -27.50 10.89
C SER A 529 -9.45 -28.05 11.00
N ILE A 530 -8.94 -28.75 9.98
CA ILE A 530 -7.55 -29.25 9.95
C ILE A 530 -6.56 -28.08 9.95
N HIS A 531 -6.92 -26.97 9.33
CA HIS A 531 -6.09 -25.77 9.24
C HIS A 531 -6.30 -24.77 10.37
N ASN A 532 -7.10 -25.10 11.40
CA ASN A 532 -7.51 -24.18 12.47
C ASN A 532 -8.07 -22.85 11.93
N GLN A 533 -8.80 -22.92 10.81
CA GLN A 533 -9.50 -21.78 10.23
C GLN A 533 -10.99 -21.85 10.53
N THR A 534 -11.56 -20.71 10.89
CA THR A 534 -12.99 -20.59 11.24
C THR A 534 -13.73 -19.66 10.29
N PHE A 535 -14.93 -20.06 9.88
CA PHE A 535 -15.86 -19.23 9.11
C PHE A 535 -17.10 -18.96 9.98
N SER A 536 -17.58 -17.72 9.95
CA SER A 536 -18.86 -17.36 10.57
C SER A 536 -20.04 -17.93 9.78
N ASP A 537 -21.24 -17.90 10.35
CA ASP A 537 -22.46 -18.32 9.65
C ASP A 537 -22.68 -17.54 8.34
N ALA A 538 -22.37 -16.25 8.33
CA ALA A 538 -22.42 -15.40 7.14
C ALA A 538 -21.50 -15.91 6.03
N HIS A 539 -20.26 -16.28 6.37
CA HIS A 539 -19.31 -16.86 5.41
C HIS A 539 -19.87 -18.15 4.80
N TRP A 540 -20.42 -19.03 5.63
CA TRP A 540 -20.98 -20.30 5.15
C TRP A 540 -22.19 -20.11 4.25
N VAL A 541 -23.09 -19.18 4.56
CA VAL A 541 -24.27 -18.87 3.73
C VAL A 541 -23.85 -18.34 2.36
N VAL A 542 -22.92 -17.38 2.33
CA VAL A 542 -22.40 -16.81 1.08
C VAL A 542 -21.68 -17.88 0.27
N PHE A 543 -20.82 -18.68 0.90
CA PHE A 543 -20.04 -19.70 0.19
C PHE A 543 -20.94 -20.80 -0.41
N THR A 544 -21.95 -21.24 0.33
CA THR A 544 -22.98 -22.18 -0.15
C THR A 544 -23.72 -21.61 -1.38
N SER A 545 -24.11 -20.34 -1.30
CA SER A 545 -24.81 -19.65 -2.39
C SER A 545 -23.91 -19.50 -3.62
N PHE A 546 -22.61 -19.26 -3.41
CA PHE A 546 -21.63 -19.19 -4.48
C PHE A 546 -21.52 -20.52 -5.23
N LEU A 547 -21.39 -21.64 -4.51
CA LEU A 547 -21.25 -22.96 -5.14
C LEU A 547 -22.48 -23.35 -5.94
N ALA A 548 -23.68 -23.06 -5.43
CA ALA A 548 -24.91 -23.30 -6.17
C ALA A 548 -24.99 -22.44 -7.45
N SER A 549 -24.62 -21.16 -7.36
CA SER A 549 -24.56 -20.27 -8.52
C SER A 549 -23.54 -20.74 -9.55
N TYR A 550 -22.35 -21.15 -9.11
CA TYR A 550 -21.31 -21.70 -9.98
C TYR A 550 -21.82 -22.91 -10.76
N GLY A 551 -22.41 -23.90 -10.05
CA GLY A 551 -22.97 -25.10 -10.68
C GLY A 551 -24.07 -24.78 -11.69
N TYR A 552 -24.98 -23.88 -11.31
CA TYR A 552 -26.07 -23.46 -12.20
C TYR A 552 -25.53 -22.78 -13.47
N ILE A 553 -24.61 -21.83 -13.34
CA ILE A 553 -23.95 -21.15 -14.48
C ILE A 553 -23.20 -22.16 -15.35
N PHE A 554 -22.50 -23.13 -14.74
CA PHE A 554 -21.74 -24.12 -15.49
C PHE A 554 -22.62 -24.97 -16.43
N HIS A 555 -23.84 -25.31 -15.99
CA HIS A 555 -24.77 -26.14 -16.76
C HIS A 555 -25.73 -25.35 -17.65
N HIS A 556 -25.98 -24.07 -17.34
CA HIS A 556 -26.89 -23.17 -18.07
C HIS A 556 -26.17 -22.01 -18.79
N GLY A 557 -24.86 -22.10 -19.01
CA GLY A 557 -24.05 -20.98 -19.51
C GLY A 557 -24.47 -20.36 -20.86
N LYS A 558 -25.25 -21.06 -21.68
CA LYS A 558 -25.80 -20.52 -22.94
C LYS A 558 -27.08 -19.69 -22.75
N GLU A 559 -27.71 -19.79 -21.59
CA GLU A 559 -28.99 -19.16 -21.27
C GLU A 559 -28.74 -17.86 -20.50
N LYS A 560 -28.55 -16.74 -21.22
CA LYS A 560 -28.15 -15.43 -20.65
C LYS A 560 -28.96 -15.04 -19.40
N GLU A 561 -30.30 -15.10 -19.47
CA GLU A 561 -31.17 -14.70 -18.35
C GLU A 561 -30.94 -15.56 -17.09
N LYS A 562 -30.77 -16.87 -17.25
CA LYS A 562 -30.48 -17.79 -16.15
C LYS A 562 -29.15 -17.49 -15.47
N VAL A 563 -28.11 -17.19 -16.27
CA VAL A 563 -26.80 -16.82 -15.76
C VAL A 563 -26.87 -15.50 -14.98
N LEU A 564 -27.55 -14.48 -15.52
CA LEU A 564 -27.71 -13.20 -14.85
C LEU A 564 -28.51 -13.33 -13.54
N ASN A 565 -29.57 -14.14 -13.51
CA ASN A 565 -30.33 -14.42 -12.29
C ASN A 565 -29.48 -15.11 -11.21
N ALA A 566 -28.62 -16.05 -11.60
CA ALA A 566 -27.71 -16.72 -10.66
C ALA A 566 -26.65 -15.76 -10.10
N LEU A 567 -26.06 -14.92 -10.96
CA LEU A 567 -25.13 -13.86 -10.53
C LEU A 567 -25.81 -12.86 -9.59
N GLN A 568 -27.04 -12.45 -9.89
CA GLN A 568 -27.85 -11.59 -9.03
C GLN A 568 -28.12 -12.23 -7.67
N TRP A 569 -28.42 -13.52 -7.63
CA TRP A 569 -28.67 -14.23 -6.38
C TRP A 569 -27.44 -14.25 -5.47
N ILE A 570 -26.27 -14.63 -5.99
CA ILE A 570 -25.03 -14.60 -5.18
C ILE A 570 -24.62 -13.18 -4.80
N HIS A 571 -24.80 -12.20 -5.69
CA HIS A 571 -24.52 -10.80 -5.37
C HIS A 571 -25.46 -10.28 -4.27
N GLY A 572 -26.74 -10.63 -4.31
CA GLY A 572 -27.70 -10.28 -3.26
C GLY A 572 -27.30 -10.86 -1.90
N LYS A 573 -26.85 -12.13 -1.88
CA LYS A 573 -26.33 -12.77 -0.66
C LYS A 573 -25.07 -12.07 -0.15
N TRP A 574 -24.12 -11.76 -1.04
CA TRP A 574 -22.93 -10.99 -0.68
C TRP A 574 -23.28 -9.66 -0.03
N LEU A 575 -24.13 -8.86 -0.69
CA LEU A 575 -24.53 -7.55 -0.16
C LEU A 575 -25.24 -7.64 1.19
N SER A 576 -26.09 -8.64 1.38
CA SER A 576 -26.87 -8.78 2.62
C SER A 576 -26.01 -9.01 3.87
N TYR A 577 -24.79 -9.54 3.70
CA TYR A 577 -23.89 -9.83 4.82
C TYR A 577 -22.67 -8.92 4.87
N PHE A 578 -22.12 -8.54 3.71
CA PHE A 578 -20.81 -7.89 3.59
C PHE A 578 -20.83 -6.62 2.72
N GLY A 579 -21.99 -6.25 2.18
CA GLY A 579 -22.09 -5.12 1.25
C GLY A 579 -21.86 -3.77 1.90
N SER A 580 -22.31 -3.59 3.13
CA SER A 580 -22.33 -2.31 3.86
C SER A 580 -21.31 -2.21 4.99
N THR A 581 -20.46 -3.22 5.20
CA THR A 581 -19.47 -3.24 6.28
C THR A 581 -18.05 -3.36 5.75
N SER A 582 -17.08 -2.80 6.46
CA SER A 582 -15.68 -3.20 6.29
C SER A 582 -15.55 -4.70 6.55
N ILE A 583 -14.65 -5.34 5.82
CA ILE A 583 -14.44 -6.79 5.90
C ILE A 583 -12.98 -7.10 6.21
N ASP A 584 -12.76 -8.22 6.88
CA ASP A 584 -11.43 -8.70 7.23
C ASP A 584 -10.74 -9.41 6.05
N ILE A 585 -9.45 -9.73 6.24
CA ILE A 585 -8.62 -10.43 5.25
C ILE A 585 -9.20 -11.81 4.88
N LYS A 586 -9.84 -12.49 5.83
CA LYS A 586 -10.47 -13.80 5.65
C LYS A 586 -11.66 -13.70 4.67
N THR A 587 -12.53 -12.72 4.89
CA THR A 587 -13.68 -12.40 4.05
C THR A 587 -13.23 -11.94 2.66
N LEU A 588 -12.17 -11.13 2.57
CA LEU A 588 -11.56 -10.73 1.29
C LEU A 588 -11.02 -11.92 0.51
N THR A 589 -10.36 -12.87 1.18
CA THR A 589 -9.82 -14.08 0.55
C THR A 589 -10.94 -14.94 -0.02
N LEU A 590 -12.06 -15.08 0.71
CA LEU A 590 -13.26 -15.75 0.21
C LEU A 590 -13.84 -15.03 -1.02
N ARG A 591 -13.97 -13.70 -0.98
CA ARG A 591 -14.46 -12.90 -2.11
C ARG A 591 -13.58 -13.04 -3.35
N ALA A 592 -12.27 -13.03 -3.15
CA ALA A 592 -11.28 -13.23 -4.20
C ALA A 592 -11.40 -14.62 -4.84
N PHE A 593 -11.64 -15.67 -4.04
CA PHE A 593 -11.88 -17.02 -4.55
C PHE A 593 -13.15 -17.07 -5.41
N MET A 594 -14.24 -16.44 -4.92
CA MET A 594 -15.50 -16.34 -5.67
C MET A 594 -15.31 -15.62 -7.00
N PHE A 595 -14.57 -14.51 -7.03
CA PHE A 595 -14.23 -13.81 -8.27
C PHE A 595 -13.46 -14.67 -9.24
N CYS A 596 -12.45 -15.38 -8.76
CA CYS A 596 -11.63 -16.26 -9.59
C CYS A 596 -12.50 -17.32 -10.28
N GLU A 597 -13.29 -18.06 -9.51
CA GLU A 597 -14.07 -19.17 -10.04
C GLU A 597 -15.29 -18.71 -10.86
N LEU A 598 -15.97 -17.62 -10.47
CA LEU A 598 -17.07 -17.06 -11.27
C LEU A 598 -16.57 -16.50 -12.61
N THR A 599 -15.45 -15.79 -12.62
CA THR A 599 -14.80 -15.32 -13.87
C THR A 599 -14.48 -16.52 -14.76
N ARG A 600 -13.87 -17.56 -14.19
CA ARG A 600 -13.48 -18.78 -14.91
C ARG A 600 -14.66 -19.52 -15.54
N VAL A 601 -15.79 -19.68 -14.83
CA VAL A 601 -16.96 -20.36 -15.38
C VAL A 601 -17.64 -19.52 -16.46
N LEU A 602 -17.69 -18.20 -16.31
CA LEU A 602 -18.21 -17.29 -17.31
C LEU A 602 -17.38 -17.34 -18.60
N GLU A 603 -16.05 -17.29 -18.51
CA GLU A 603 -15.15 -17.44 -19.67
C GLU A 603 -15.39 -18.74 -20.43
N ARG A 604 -15.52 -19.85 -19.68
CA ARG A 604 -15.64 -21.20 -20.25
C ARG A 604 -17.01 -21.47 -20.85
N ARG A 605 -18.09 -20.94 -20.28
CA ARG A 605 -19.46 -21.37 -20.57
C ARG A 605 -20.36 -20.28 -21.15
N CYS A 606 -19.98 -19.02 -20.99
CA CYS A 606 -20.81 -17.85 -21.32
C CYS A 606 -20.20 -16.94 -22.40
N SER A 607 -18.97 -17.21 -22.86
CA SER A 607 -18.25 -16.36 -23.82
C SER A 607 -18.96 -16.12 -25.16
N SER A 608 -19.95 -16.94 -25.53
CA SER A 608 -20.70 -16.76 -26.78
C SER A 608 -21.59 -15.52 -26.81
N TRP A 609 -22.01 -15.00 -25.64
CA TRP A 609 -22.93 -13.86 -25.54
C TRP A 609 -22.37 -12.69 -24.75
N ILE A 610 -21.26 -12.87 -24.01
CA ILE A 610 -20.55 -11.77 -23.36
C ILE A 610 -19.89 -10.91 -24.44
N PRO A 611 -20.14 -9.59 -24.50
CA PRO A 611 -19.51 -8.72 -25.47
C PRO A 611 -17.99 -8.77 -25.35
N PRO A 612 -17.23 -8.73 -26.47
CA PRO A 612 -15.77 -8.82 -26.45
C PRO A 612 -15.05 -7.73 -25.64
N TYR A 613 -15.73 -6.63 -25.33
CA TYR A 613 -15.21 -5.51 -24.55
C TYR A 613 -15.58 -5.57 -23.06
N VAL A 614 -16.44 -6.51 -22.64
CA VAL A 614 -16.80 -6.70 -21.22
C VAL A 614 -15.91 -7.79 -20.64
N GLN A 615 -15.22 -7.49 -19.54
CA GLN A 615 -14.48 -8.53 -18.83
C GLN A 615 -15.46 -9.37 -17.99
N PRO A 616 -15.34 -10.70 -17.94
CA PRO A 616 -16.25 -11.54 -17.15
C PRO A 616 -16.33 -11.13 -15.67
N VAL A 617 -15.21 -10.64 -15.10
CA VAL A 617 -15.18 -10.10 -13.74
C VAL A 617 -16.10 -8.89 -13.54
N ASP A 618 -16.35 -8.09 -14.59
CA ASP A 618 -17.24 -6.93 -14.52
C ASP A 618 -18.67 -7.38 -14.21
N LEU A 619 -19.09 -8.52 -14.75
CA LEU A 619 -20.39 -9.11 -14.46
C LEU A 619 -20.47 -9.66 -13.02
N VAL A 620 -19.34 -10.05 -12.42
CA VAL A 620 -19.31 -10.59 -11.05
C VAL A 620 -19.29 -9.46 -10.01
N MET A 621 -18.65 -8.33 -10.33
CA MET A 621 -18.54 -7.15 -9.46
C MET A 621 -19.76 -6.22 -9.55
N SER A 622 -20.51 -6.27 -10.65
CA SER A 622 -21.60 -5.33 -10.88
C SER A 622 -22.88 -5.71 -10.15
N PRO A 623 -23.62 -4.74 -9.58
CA PRO A 623 -24.97 -5.03 -9.10
C PRO A 623 -25.88 -5.39 -10.29
N PRO A 624 -26.99 -6.11 -10.04
CA PRO A 624 -27.90 -6.59 -11.08
C PRO A 624 -28.38 -5.49 -12.03
N SER A 625 -28.70 -4.31 -11.49
CA SER A 625 -29.14 -3.12 -12.26
C SER A 625 -28.09 -2.60 -13.25
N SER A 626 -26.81 -2.89 -13.03
CA SER A 626 -25.71 -2.46 -13.89
C SER A 626 -25.26 -3.55 -14.86
N MET A 627 -25.57 -4.82 -14.59
CA MET A 627 -25.21 -5.91 -15.50
C MET A 627 -25.90 -5.75 -16.87
N GLU A 628 -27.19 -5.39 -16.90
CA GLU A 628 -27.88 -5.13 -18.16
C GLU A 628 -27.32 -3.91 -18.89
N ALA A 629 -26.92 -2.88 -18.16
CA ALA A 629 -26.27 -1.70 -18.72
C ALA A 629 -24.91 -2.03 -19.35
N LEU A 630 -24.09 -2.86 -18.72
CA LEU A 630 -22.83 -3.35 -19.31
C LEU A 630 -23.04 -4.16 -20.59
N MET A 631 -24.19 -4.84 -20.68
CA MET A 631 -24.55 -5.71 -21.80
C MET A 631 -25.27 -4.96 -22.93
N THR A 632 -25.67 -3.70 -22.71
CA THR A 632 -26.43 -2.89 -23.65
C THR A 632 -25.57 -1.71 -24.08
N ALA A 633 -25.35 -1.52 -25.38
CA ALA A 633 -24.63 -0.34 -25.87
C ALA A 633 -25.40 0.92 -25.42
N TYR A 634 -24.76 1.78 -24.62
CA TYR A 634 -25.43 2.94 -24.01
C TYR A 634 -25.80 3.93 -25.12
N LYS A 635 -27.09 4.02 -25.44
CA LYS A 635 -27.63 5.03 -26.36
C LYS A 635 -27.97 6.29 -25.57
N LEU A 636 -26.97 7.12 -25.31
CA LEU A 636 -27.23 8.48 -24.89
C LEU A 636 -27.60 9.29 -26.15
N GLU A 637 -28.86 9.71 -26.28
CA GLU A 637 -29.31 10.64 -27.34
C GLU A 637 -28.77 12.04 -27.05
N ILE A 638 -27.45 12.23 -27.16
CA ILE A 638 -26.87 13.57 -27.23
C ILE A 638 -26.31 13.76 -28.63
N SER A 639 -27.05 14.52 -29.43
CA SER A 639 -26.61 14.97 -30.75
C SER A 639 -25.51 16.01 -30.58
N PHE A 640 -24.27 15.56 -30.69
CA PHE A 640 -23.13 16.45 -30.89
C PHE A 640 -22.80 16.47 -32.37
N THR A 641 -22.67 17.65 -32.97
CA THR A 641 -22.07 17.82 -34.29
C THR A 641 -20.59 17.47 -34.22
N THR A 642 -20.22 16.30 -34.75
CA THR A 642 -18.82 15.97 -35.01
C THR A 642 -18.28 16.92 -36.07
N PRO A 643 -17.19 17.67 -35.81
CA PRO A 643 -16.58 18.50 -36.84
C PRO A 643 -16.21 17.64 -38.04
N PRO A 644 -16.53 18.04 -39.29
CA PRO A 644 -16.06 17.30 -40.46
C PRO A 644 -14.53 17.15 -40.42
N HIS A 645 -14.01 16.00 -40.80
CA HIS A 645 -12.56 15.68 -40.79
C HIS A 645 -11.69 16.74 -41.54
N MET A 646 -12.30 17.54 -42.42
CA MET A 646 -11.64 18.68 -43.09
C MET A 646 -11.16 19.76 -42.09
N ASP A 647 -11.79 19.89 -40.92
CA ASP A 647 -11.48 20.94 -39.93
C ASP A 647 -10.15 20.70 -39.20
N PHE A 648 -9.60 19.48 -39.24
CA PHE A 648 -8.22 19.21 -38.79
C PHE A 648 -7.16 19.68 -39.79
N LYS A 649 -7.53 20.00 -41.03
CA LYS A 649 -6.61 20.39 -42.11
C LYS A 649 -6.56 21.89 -42.36
N SER A 650 -7.52 22.66 -41.83
CA SER A 650 -7.53 24.12 -41.91
C SER A 650 -6.64 24.74 -40.85
N GLU A 651 -5.87 25.78 -41.21
CA GLU A 651 -5.16 26.57 -40.21
C GLU A 651 -6.16 27.20 -39.22
N VAL A 652 -5.97 26.92 -37.93
CA VAL A 652 -6.80 27.51 -36.88
C VAL A 652 -6.57 29.02 -36.82
N SER A 653 -7.66 29.80 -36.86
CA SER A 653 -7.57 31.25 -36.82
C SER A 653 -7.04 31.73 -35.46
N ARG A 654 -6.18 32.75 -35.45
CA ARG A 654 -5.69 33.36 -34.21
C ARG A 654 -6.84 33.86 -33.32
N LEU A 655 -7.92 34.35 -33.94
CA LEU A 655 -9.12 34.81 -33.25
C LEU A 655 -9.81 33.69 -32.45
N ASP A 656 -9.91 32.49 -33.01
CA ASP A 656 -10.53 31.35 -32.32
C ASP A 656 -9.68 30.88 -31.14
N ILE A 657 -8.36 30.89 -31.27
CA ILE A 657 -7.45 30.56 -30.16
C ILE A 657 -7.56 31.59 -29.04
N SER A 658 -7.61 32.89 -29.36
CA SER A 658 -7.81 33.96 -28.36
C SER A 658 -9.15 33.85 -27.64
N LYS A 659 -10.22 33.50 -28.37
CA LYS A 659 -11.54 33.25 -27.76
C LYS A 659 -11.52 32.03 -26.85
N LEU A 660 -10.90 30.93 -27.29
CA LEU A 660 -10.73 29.74 -26.47
C LEU A 660 -9.98 30.09 -25.18
N LYS A 661 -8.83 30.77 -25.28
CA LYS A 661 -8.04 31.21 -24.13
C LYS A 661 -8.88 31.99 -23.11
N ALA A 662 -9.71 32.93 -23.59
CA ALA A 662 -10.53 33.77 -22.73
C ALA A 662 -11.59 32.99 -21.92
N ILE A 663 -12.04 31.83 -22.41
CA ILE A 663 -13.07 31.02 -21.77
C ILE A 663 -12.53 29.76 -21.08
N SER A 664 -11.32 29.31 -21.42
CA SER A 664 -10.75 28.06 -20.93
C SER A 664 -9.65 28.23 -19.88
N ASP A 665 -8.94 29.36 -19.86
CA ASP A 665 -7.85 29.56 -18.91
C ASP A 665 -8.38 29.61 -17.47
N GLY A 666 -7.83 28.77 -16.60
CA GLY A 666 -8.22 28.73 -15.19
C GLY A 666 -8.09 27.37 -14.54
N THR A 667 -8.58 27.29 -13.31
CA THR A 667 -8.62 26.08 -12.49
C THR A 667 -10.03 25.52 -12.49
N TRP A 668 -10.22 24.33 -13.02
CA TRP A 668 -11.50 23.65 -13.20
C TRP A 668 -11.61 22.48 -12.24
N ILE A 669 -12.64 22.46 -11.40
CA ILE A 669 -12.89 21.40 -10.42
C ILE A 669 -14.02 20.52 -10.94
N LEU A 670 -13.84 19.20 -10.91
CA LEU A 670 -14.89 18.25 -11.28
C LEU A 670 -16.15 18.47 -10.43
N ASP A 671 -17.29 18.66 -11.09
CA ASP A 671 -18.59 18.85 -10.44
C ASP A 671 -19.31 17.51 -10.29
N GLU A 672 -19.16 16.88 -9.12
CA GLU A 672 -19.81 15.61 -8.81
C GLU A 672 -21.34 15.71 -8.77
N SER A 673 -21.89 16.88 -8.47
CA SER A 673 -23.34 17.06 -8.32
C SER A 673 -24.08 16.91 -9.65
N ARG A 674 -23.41 17.20 -10.77
CA ARG A 674 -23.91 16.99 -12.14
C ARG A 674 -23.58 15.59 -12.67
N GLY A 675 -22.90 14.77 -11.87
CA GLY A 675 -22.44 13.42 -12.19
C GLY A 675 -21.18 13.40 -13.06
N THR A 676 -20.36 12.37 -12.87
CA THR A 676 -19.13 12.12 -13.66
C THR A 676 -19.38 11.27 -14.91
N GLY A 677 -20.65 11.15 -15.32
CA GLY A 677 -21.09 10.23 -16.36
C GLY A 677 -20.79 8.76 -16.04
N ASN A 678 -20.95 7.88 -17.01
CA ASN A 678 -20.63 6.46 -16.93
C ASN A 678 -19.11 6.18 -17.12
N THR A 679 -18.22 6.97 -16.49
CA THR A 679 -16.75 6.90 -16.72
C THR A 679 -16.20 5.47 -16.63
N ALA A 680 -16.64 4.69 -15.63
CA ALA A 680 -16.24 3.29 -15.48
C ALA A 680 -16.66 2.42 -16.68
N ASP A 681 -17.87 2.58 -17.20
CA ASP A 681 -18.38 1.86 -18.37
C ASP A 681 -17.67 2.29 -19.65
N PHE A 682 -17.34 3.58 -19.77
CA PHE A 682 -16.56 4.11 -20.89
C PHE A 682 -15.16 3.50 -20.93
N LEU A 683 -14.46 3.50 -19.80
CA LEU A 683 -13.14 2.87 -19.67
C LEU A 683 -13.23 1.34 -19.83
N ALA A 684 -14.34 0.71 -19.42
CA ALA A 684 -14.59 -0.71 -19.64
C ALA A 684 -14.60 -1.03 -21.13
N ALA A 685 -15.34 -0.25 -21.92
CA ALA A 685 -15.43 -0.38 -23.36
C ALA A 685 -14.07 -0.18 -24.06
N GLN A 686 -13.15 0.59 -23.46
CA GLN A 686 -11.77 0.75 -23.92
C GLN A 686 -10.86 -0.44 -23.58
N GLY A 687 -11.31 -1.38 -22.75
CA GLY A 687 -10.53 -2.50 -22.25
C GLY A 687 -9.63 -2.16 -21.06
N VAL A 688 -9.91 -1.06 -20.35
CA VAL A 688 -9.17 -0.70 -19.13
C VAL A 688 -9.49 -1.68 -18.01
N ASN A 689 -8.48 -2.14 -17.27
CA ASN A 689 -8.69 -3.09 -16.17
C ASN A 689 -9.59 -2.50 -15.07
N VAL A 690 -10.39 -3.34 -14.42
CA VAL A 690 -11.33 -2.94 -13.36
C VAL A 690 -10.68 -2.17 -12.21
N MET A 691 -9.42 -2.45 -11.86
CA MET A 691 -8.67 -1.72 -10.84
C MET A 691 -8.46 -0.26 -11.22
N TRP A 692 -7.99 -0.01 -12.44
CA TRP A 692 -7.80 1.34 -12.98
C TRP A 692 -9.11 2.08 -13.11
N ARG A 693 -10.18 1.39 -13.54
CA ARG A 693 -11.53 1.98 -13.62
C ARG A 693 -12.03 2.40 -12.25
N THR A 694 -11.85 1.55 -11.24
CA THR A 694 -12.24 1.84 -9.86
C THR A 694 -11.45 3.02 -9.32
N PHE A 695 -10.14 3.03 -9.53
CA PHE A 695 -9.29 4.17 -9.16
C PHE A 695 -9.77 5.46 -9.81
N ILE A 696 -9.83 5.52 -11.15
CA ILE A 696 -10.23 6.73 -11.89
C ILE A 696 -11.64 7.19 -11.51
N GLY A 697 -12.54 6.26 -11.21
CA GLY A 697 -13.90 6.57 -10.77
C GLY A 697 -13.99 7.26 -9.41
N ASN A 698 -13.02 7.06 -8.53
CA ASN A 698 -13.00 7.64 -7.17
C ASN A 698 -12.03 8.81 -7.03
N VAL A 699 -11.25 9.13 -8.08
CA VAL A 699 -10.30 10.24 -8.05
C VAL A 699 -11.00 11.54 -8.39
N MET A 700 -11.00 12.47 -7.45
CA MET A 700 -11.28 13.87 -7.75
C MET A 700 -10.15 14.50 -8.56
N SER A 701 -10.50 15.09 -9.70
CA SER A 701 -9.57 15.78 -10.57
C SER A 701 -9.81 17.27 -10.59
N THR A 702 -8.73 18.03 -10.47
CA THR A 702 -8.65 19.45 -10.79
C THR A 702 -7.86 19.61 -12.08
N LEU A 703 -8.33 20.43 -13.00
CA LEU A 703 -7.64 20.73 -14.26
C LEU A 703 -7.22 22.19 -14.26
N VAL A 704 -5.92 22.47 -14.37
CA VAL A 704 -5.41 23.82 -14.63
C VAL A 704 -5.12 23.94 -16.12
N MET A 705 -5.92 24.74 -16.82
CA MET A 705 -5.80 24.92 -18.26
C MET A 705 -5.13 26.26 -18.57
N ASN A 706 -4.19 26.23 -19.53
CA ASN A 706 -3.52 27.42 -20.06
C ASN A 706 -3.31 27.29 -21.56
N VAL A 707 -3.89 28.21 -22.33
CA VAL A 707 -3.73 28.29 -23.78
C VAL A 707 -2.60 29.26 -24.15
N ASP A 708 -1.63 28.77 -24.90
CA ASP A 708 -0.55 29.55 -25.50
C ASP A 708 -0.90 29.83 -26.98
N GLU A 709 -1.28 31.08 -27.26
CA GLU A 709 -1.71 31.51 -28.59
C GLU A 709 -0.58 31.41 -29.63
N GLU A 710 0.65 31.73 -29.24
CA GLU A 710 1.80 31.80 -30.15
C GLU A 710 2.24 30.40 -30.54
N LYS A 711 2.31 29.49 -29.57
CA LYS A 711 2.67 28.08 -29.80
C LYS A 711 1.51 27.25 -30.33
N ARG A 712 0.28 27.78 -30.30
CA ARG A 712 -0.96 27.07 -30.65
C ARG A 712 -1.10 25.78 -29.85
N THR A 713 -0.86 25.88 -28.53
CA THR A 713 -0.94 24.73 -27.61
C THR A 713 -1.86 25.03 -26.44
N CYS A 714 -2.58 24.02 -25.97
CA CYS A 714 -3.28 24.04 -24.68
C CYS A 714 -2.53 23.13 -23.71
N CYS A 715 -2.02 23.70 -22.63
CA CYS A 715 -1.46 22.95 -21.52
C CYS A 715 -2.58 22.65 -20.52
N ILE A 716 -2.79 21.37 -20.20
CA ILE A 716 -3.70 20.93 -19.15
C ILE A 716 -2.88 20.27 -18.05
N PHE A 717 -2.94 20.82 -16.85
CA PHE A 717 -2.34 20.26 -15.66
C PHE A 717 -3.43 19.55 -14.85
N LEU A 718 -3.43 18.22 -14.86
CA LEU A 718 -4.33 17.39 -14.07
C LEU A 718 -3.73 17.21 -12.68
N GLU A 719 -4.40 17.72 -11.66
CA GLU A 719 -4.08 17.51 -10.26
C GLU A 719 -5.09 16.56 -9.62
N THR A 720 -4.59 15.54 -8.93
CA THR A 720 -5.40 14.57 -8.17
C THR A 720 -4.84 14.43 -6.76
N PRO A 721 -5.54 13.81 -5.80
CA PRO A 721 -4.96 13.56 -4.47
C PRO A 721 -3.69 12.68 -4.48
N VAL A 722 -3.47 11.90 -5.54
CA VAL A 722 -2.42 10.87 -5.62
C VAL A 722 -1.27 11.27 -6.53
N TYR A 723 -1.56 11.92 -7.66
CA TYR A 723 -0.57 12.28 -8.68
C TYR A 723 -0.94 13.58 -9.38
N ASN A 724 0.01 14.14 -10.11
CA ASN A 724 -0.19 15.28 -10.98
C ASN A 724 0.37 14.99 -12.36
N LYS A 725 -0.31 15.45 -13.41
CA LYS A 725 0.06 15.13 -14.79
C LYS A 725 -0.12 16.32 -15.72
N LYS A 726 0.91 16.60 -16.51
CA LYS A 726 0.89 17.67 -17.51
C LYS A 726 0.64 17.09 -18.90
N TYR A 727 -0.44 17.53 -19.53
CA TYR A 727 -0.76 17.24 -20.93
C TYR A 727 -0.50 18.48 -21.78
N LEU A 728 0.24 18.30 -22.88
CA LEU A 728 0.45 19.34 -23.89
C LEU A 728 -0.35 18.97 -25.15
N ILE A 729 -1.46 19.67 -25.37
CA ILE A 729 -2.34 19.45 -26.52
C ILE A 729 -1.93 20.43 -27.62
N ARG A 730 -1.62 19.90 -28.81
CA ARG A 730 -1.39 20.72 -30.01
C ARG A 730 -2.73 21.05 -30.66
N LEU A 731 -2.99 22.33 -30.88
CA LEU A 731 -4.26 22.83 -31.42
C LEU A 731 -4.24 23.01 -32.95
N ASP A 732 -3.16 22.57 -33.60
CA ASP A 732 -2.88 22.77 -35.03
C ASP A 732 -3.25 21.56 -35.90
N GLY A 733 -3.95 20.56 -35.35
CA GLY A 733 -4.31 19.32 -36.04
C GLY A 733 -3.15 18.35 -36.26
N VAL A 734 -1.92 18.68 -35.85
CA VAL A 734 -0.75 17.82 -36.03
C VAL A 734 -0.87 16.60 -35.12
N LEU A 735 -0.65 15.42 -35.70
CA LEU A 735 -0.63 14.17 -34.94
C LEU A 735 0.59 14.13 -34.02
N TRP A 736 0.39 13.80 -32.75
CA TRP A 736 1.47 13.51 -31.80
C TRP A 736 1.29 12.14 -31.17
N GLU A 737 2.42 11.54 -30.80
CA GLU A 737 2.48 10.26 -30.08
C GLU A 737 2.66 10.53 -28.59
N TRP A 738 1.96 9.78 -27.75
CA TRP A 738 2.16 9.75 -26.31
C TRP A 738 1.87 8.35 -25.75
N ARG A 739 2.24 8.09 -24.50
CA ARG A 739 2.01 6.80 -23.84
C ARG A 739 0.76 6.89 -22.97
N SER A 740 -0.22 6.01 -23.22
CA SER A 740 -1.39 5.88 -22.35
C SER A 740 -1.04 5.09 -21.08
N ILE A 741 -1.81 5.28 -20.00
CA ILE A 741 -1.81 4.42 -18.81
C ILE A 741 -2.20 2.97 -19.18
N GLY A 742 -2.95 2.80 -20.28
CA GLY A 742 -3.29 1.50 -20.87
C GLY A 742 -2.19 0.90 -21.78
N PRO A 743 -2.52 -0.02 -22.70
CA PRO A 743 -1.54 -0.87 -23.35
C PRO A 743 -0.85 -0.19 -24.54
N GLY A 744 0.02 0.79 -24.27
CA GLY A 744 1.06 1.21 -25.21
C GLY A 744 0.90 2.61 -25.81
N LYS A 745 1.54 2.79 -26.98
CA LYS A 745 1.59 4.05 -27.70
C LYS A 745 0.22 4.41 -28.26
N VAL A 746 -0.20 5.65 -28.04
CA VAL A 746 -1.42 6.24 -28.57
C VAL A 746 -1.06 7.44 -29.43
N TYR A 747 -1.93 7.74 -30.39
CA TYR A 747 -1.74 8.87 -31.29
C TYR A 747 -2.93 9.80 -31.18
N SER A 748 -2.67 11.07 -30.95
CA SER A 748 -3.72 12.07 -30.81
C SER A 748 -3.50 13.25 -31.76
N ARG A 749 -4.61 13.87 -32.16
CA ARG A 749 -4.63 15.17 -32.84
C ARG A 749 -5.78 15.98 -32.27
N ALA A 750 -5.65 17.30 -32.23
CA ALA A 750 -6.69 18.18 -31.74
C ALA A 750 -6.79 19.46 -32.57
N SER A 751 -7.97 20.09 -32.54
CA SER A 751 -8.25 21.38 -33.16
C SER A 751 -9.17 22.20 -32.27
N VAL A 752 -9.22 23.51 -32.53
CA VAL A 752 -10.17 24.42 -31.89
C VAL A 752 -11.49 24.39 -32.65
N LEU A 753 -12.61 24.30 -31.93
CA LEU A 753 -13.94 24.35 -32.53
C LEU A 753 -14.22 25.74 -33.14
N PRO A 754 -15.08 25.83 -34.18
CA PRO A 754 -15.42 27.11 -34.81
C PRO A 754 -15.87 28.16 -33.79
N SER A 755 -15.45 29.41 -33.99
CA SER A 755 -15.70 30.52 -33.06
C SER A 755 -14.99 30.42 -31.70
N GLY A 756 -14.05 29.48 -31.53
CA GLY A 756 -13.29 29.33 -30.29
C GLY A 756 -14.09 28.77 -29.13
N THR A 757 -15.17 28.03 -29.41
CA THR A 757 -16.11 27.54 -28.38
C THR A 757 -15.61 26.33 -27.60
N GLY A 758 -14.47 25.77 -27.97
CA GLY A 758 -13.95 24.57 -27.34
C GLY A 758 -12.79 23.90 -28.08
N ILE A 759 -12.40 22.73 -27.60
CA ILE A 759 -11.37 21.87 -28.18
C ILE A 759 -12.02 20.56 -28.61
N TYR A 760 -11.65 20.06 -29.80
CA TYR A 760 -11.95 18.70 -30.24
C TYR A 760 -10.66 17.90 -30.36
N MET A 761 -10.64 16.68 -29.84
CA MET A 761 -9.49 15.79 -29.86
C MET A 761 -9.88 14.39 -30.31
N GLU A 762 -9.09 13.81 -31.18
CA GLU A 762 -9.18 12.40 -31.58
C GLU A 762 -7.96 11.65 -31.08
N THR A 763 -8.18 10.48 -30.49
CA THR A 763 -7.14 9.60 -29.98
C THR A 763 -7.35 8.19 -30.53
N THR A 764 -6.37 7.70 -31.28
CA THR A 764 -6.32 6.31 -31.73
C THR A 764 -5.69 5.45 -30.64
N LEU A 765 -6.46 4.50 -30.12
CA LEU A 765 -6.06 3.57 -29.07
C LEU A 765 -5.27 2.37 -29.64
N PRO A 766 -4.51 1.64 -28.82
CA PRO A 766 -3.67 0.53 -29.28
C PRO A 766 -4.46 -0.64 -29.88
N ASN A 767 -5.71 -0.81 -29.44
CA ASN A 767 -6.66 -1.78 -29.97
C ASN A 767 -7.38 -1.31 -31.26
N LYS A 768 -6.94 -0.18 -31.85
CA LYS A 768 -7.52 0.46 -33.05
C LYS A 768 -8.92 1.06 -32.86
N MET A 769 -9.39 1.21 -31.62
CA MET A 769 -10.57 2.02 -31.34
C MET A 769 -10.22 3.51 -31.44
N MET A 770 -11.22 4.34 -31.74
CA MET A 770 -11.08 5.80 -31.78
C MET A 770 -11.84 6.40 -30.61
N GLU A 771 -11.14 7.13 -29.74
CA GLU A 771 -11.73 8.02 -28.75
C GLU A 771 -11.82 9.43 -29.36
N CYS A 772 -13.02 10.01 -29.31
CA CYS A 772 -13.28 11.40 -29.67
C CYS A 772 -13.66 12.15 -28.41
N LYS A 773 -13.02 13.29 -28.15
CA LYS A 773 -13.21 14.10 -26.95
C LYS A 773 -13.50 15.55 -27.32
N TRP A 774 -14.48 16.15 -26.65
CA TRP A 774 -14.85 17.56 -26.77
C TRP A 774 -14.71 18.22 -25.41
N PHE A 775 -14.05 19.37 -25.38
CA PHE A 775 -14.07 20.30 -24.25
C PHE A 775 -14.86 21.52 -24.68
N THR A 776 -16.09 21.66 -24.20
CA THR A 776 -16.96 22.80 -24.51
C THR A 776 -17.21 23.63 -23.26
N TYR A 777 -17.50 24.91 -23.44
CA TYR A 777 -17.69 25.84 -22.34
C TYR A 777 -19.10 26.41 -22.38
N GLU A 778 -19.80 26.30 -21.25
CA GLU A 778 -21.18 26.75 -21.05
C GLU A 778 -21.21 27.88 -20.00
N ASP A 779 -22.39 28.48 -19.80
CA ASP A 779 -22.65 29.47 -18.74
C ASP A 779 -21.68 30.66 -18.75
N GLY A 780 -21.27 31.10 -19.94
CA GLY A 780 -20.31 32.19 -20.11
C GLY A 780 -18.88 31.83 -19.66
N GLY A 781 -18.49 30.55 -19.75
CA GLY A 781 -17.16 30.08 -19.35
C GLY A 781 -17.05 29.73 -17.86
N ARG A 782 -18.19 29.48 -17.18
CA ARG A 782 -18.19 29.03 -15.78
C ARG A 782 -18.24 27.51 -15.64
N THR A 783 -18.79 26.85 -16.66
CA THR A 783 -18.91 25.39 -16.73
C THR A 783 -18.11 24.90 -17.93
N MET A 784 -17.21 23.95 -17.71
CA MET A 784 -16.58 23.18 -18.79
C MET A 784 -17.21 21.80 -18.84
N VAL A 785 -17.58 21.35 -20.04
CA VAL A 785 -18.15 20.03 -20.30
C VAL A 785 -17.14 19.23 -21.12
N GLU A 786 -16.65 18.14 -20.54
CA GLU A 786 -15.83 17.14 -21.23
C GLU A 786 -16.76 16.01 -21.73
N SER A 787 -17.01 15.95 -23.03
CA SER A 787 -17.75 14.86 -23.67
C SER A 787 -16.79 13.90 -24.36
N MET A 788 -16.99 12.60 -24.18
CA MET A 788 -16.14 11.54 -24.74
C MET A 788 -17.00 10.51 -25.45
N LYS A 789 -16.58 10.07 -26.64
CA LYS A 789 -17.23 9.02 -27.44
C LYS A 789 -16.20 8.01 -27.92
N LEU A 790 -16.55 6.73 -27.86
CA LEU A 790 -15.69 5.63 -28.29
C LEU A 790 -16.27 4.93 -29.52
N TYR A 791 -15.46 4.71 -30.56
CA TYR A 791 -15.89 4.10 -31.83
C TYR A 791 -15.07 2.86 -32.19
N LYS A 792 -15.72 1.92 -32.90
CA LYS A 792 -15.07 0.73 -33.47
C LYS A 792 -14.40 1.08 -34.81
N ASN A 793 -13.07 1.09 -34.86
CA ASN A 793 -12.26 1.43 -36.05
C ASN A 793 -12.42 2.86 -36.61
N HIS A 794 -11.53 3.26 -37.52
CA HIS A 794 -11.48 4.54 -38.26
C HIS A 794 -12.67 4.81 -39.20
N VAL A 795 -13.86 4.24 -38.98
CA VAL A 795 -15.00 4.35 -39.93
C VAL A 795 -15.49 5.80 -40.10
N LEU A 796 -15.14 6.71 -39.19
CA LEU A 796 -15.39 8.15 -39.33
C LEU A 796 -14.75 8.77 -40.58
N GLU A 797 -13.70 8.17 -41.15
CA GLU A 797 -12.97 8.76 -42.29
C GLU A 797 -13.66 8.62 -43.64
N ARG A 798 -14.72 7.80 -43.81
CA ARG A 798 -15.14 7.41 -45.18
C ARG A 798 -16.44 8.01 -45.72
N HIS A 799 -17.62 8.00 -45.06
CA HIS A 799 -18.86 8.18 -45.85
C HIS A 799 -20.03 8.95 -45.24
N GLY A 800 -19.85 9.95 -44.36
CA GLY A 800 -20.98 10.79 -43.91
C GLY A 800 -22.15 10.02 -43.26
N VAL A 801 -21.94 8.74 -42.93
CA VAL A 801 -22.90 7.89 -42.24
C VAL A 801 -22.68 8.11 -40.75
N SER A 802 -23.74 8.47 -40.04
CA SER A 802 -23.74 8.57 -38.58
C SER A 802 -23.47 7.18 -37.99
N VAL A 803 -22.23 6.94 -37.56
CA VAL A 803 -21.86 5.72 -36.82
C VAL A 803 -22.22 5.93 -35.35
N GLU A 804 -23.02 5.04 -34.78
CA GLU A 804 -23.30 5.09 -33.34
C GLU A 804 -22.03 4.76 -32.53
N PRO A 805 -21.71 5.52 -31.47
CA PRO A 805 -20.60 5.20 -30.58
C PRO A 805 -20.87 3.92 -29.78
N ILE A 806 -19.81 3.18 -29.43
CA ILE A 806 -19.85 2.03 -28.52
C ILE A 806 -20.21 2.50 -27.11
N SER A 807 -19.63 3.61 -26.68
CA SER A 807 -19.82 4.20 -25.36
C SER A 807 -19.66 5.71 -25.41
N VAL A 808 -20.36 6.41 -24.52
CA VAL A 808 -20.38 7.87 -24.39
C VAL A 808 -20.26 8.22 -22.91
N CYS A 809 -19.38 9.14 -22.56
CA CYS A 809 -19.20 9.65 -21.20
C CYS A 809 -19.19 11.19 -21.23
N VAL A 810 -19.78 11.82 -20.22
CA VAL A 810 -19.81 13.29 -20.08
C VAL A 810 -19.41 13.65 -18.64
N LYS A 811 -18.50 14.61 -18.49
CA LYS A 811 -18.08 15.16 -17.21
C LYS A 811 -18.26 16.67 -17.20
N TYR A 812 -18.62 17.21 -16.05
CA TYR A 812 -18.80 18.63 -15.83
C TYR A 812 -17.73 19.15 -14.88
N PHE A 813 -17.18 20.32 -15.17
CA PHE A 813 -16.23 21.00 -14.31
C PHE A 813 -16.68 22.43 -14.08
N THR A 814 -16.49 22.92 -12.86
CA THR A 814 -16.78 24.31 -12.47
C THR A 814 -15.50 25.10 -12.34
N LEU A 815 -15.47 26.32 -12.87
CA LEU A 815 -14.35 27.23 -12.73
C LEU A 815 -14.21 27.67 -11.27
N ARG A 816 -13.05 27.41 -10.65
CA ARG A 816 -12.69 27.93 -9.34
C ARG A 816 -12.34 29.40 -9.48
N MET A 817 -13.23 30.27 -9.01
CA MET A 817 -12.91 31.68 -8.83
C MET A 817 -11.84 31.80 -7.73
N ASN A 818 -10.75 32.51 -8.00
CA ASN A 818 -9.78 32.81 -6.95
C ASN A 818 -10.43 33.76 -5.95
N ASP A 819 -10.77 33.27 -4.75
CA ASP A 819 -11.37 34.07 -3.67
C ASP A 819 -10.43 35.16 -3.09
N ASN A 820 -9.23 35.35 -3.67
CA ASN A 820 -8.18 36.27 -3.19
C ASN A 820 -8.02 37.53 -4.05
N VAL A 821 -9.09 38.02 -4.67
CA VAL A 821 -9.12 39.40 -5.22
C VAL A 821 -10.29 40.16 -4.58
N ASN A 822 -10.09 40.54 -3.32
CA ASN A 822 -10.78 41.65 -2.66
C ASN A 822 -9.77 42.45 -1.85
#